data_AF-A0A961APX7-F1
#
_entry.id   AF-A0A961APX7-F1
#
_cell.length_a   1.000
_cell.length_b   1.000
_cell.length_c   1.000
_cell.angle_alpha   90.00
_cell.angle_beta   90.00
_cell.angle_gamma   90.00
#
_symmetry.space_group_name_H-M   'P 1'
#
loop_
_entity.id
_entity.type
_entity.pdbx_description
1 polymer ?
#
loop_
_entity_poly.entity_id
_entity_poly.type
_entity_poly.pdbx_seq_one_letter_code
_entity_poly.pdbx_strand_id
1 'polypeptide(L)'
;MKNLPLSIILAWCLATLASFSQTSQAIDAVVESAREIPVAYDVDVAIVGGSTGAITAAVEAASKGASVFLAAPRPYLGEDVAGTLRLWLEDDEQAESPLEKALFEREDPVTGFPNRLSFTYEVDQPANRKHADPKSTVLTDGAWQLAASHSVQFDADTTVIADLGKMARLKELHLMSFLRQGEFEVGGVEVWTSPNGKLWRELGEVEQSTVTGTGDAVVQWTMPVKQPCRFVKVLAKKAPEAQRILLGELLLIEDAEVTVDPEAVRPPATPMQVKVALDEALLGAGVQYLYGSIATDLLVDEKGQPAGIVMANRAGRQAVKAKVVIDATARGSLARAAGVEFAAYPAGKQTFQRIVAGGDPKTGDGIEVETARVKFYSAEGAHDVYVYDLEIPMADDSAASFARAEVIARGETFDVALVDESDVLFQVPPDPMKGKISDSAANFDAQTVDLAAFQSANLDRFFVLGGCADLSRDAAAGLLRPLNLMRVGTRIGAAAAELASQATVSGEVSVKAASPEGARKVGEVAEFLNGPRPTDEGLPTVSSAARALPVLGEYDVVVAGGGTGGAPAGIGAGRKGAKTLVIEFQDHLGGVGTLGLISSYYHGYRKGFTEEIDQHVDEMGGPKRKGGWNPVAKREVWRNQIVEAGGDIWFSTLACGAIVENGAVKGVVVATSQGRGVVLAKAVVDSTGNSDIAVAAGAKFMTTSAEHVAMQGTGLSPRALGTGYHNTDYSFADESDPVDQWRMIVAGRKKYRGSYDLSSFIDTRERRRIVGDAYISPLDIINGRTWHDTIAIHESNFDTHGYTVHPVFLIDFPDKKDMQAPVPYRALLPEGIEGVLVTGLGISAHRDAMPILRMQPCVQNQGYAAGVAAATVAEQGIPLRSLDVKALQKHLVEIGSLPEEVLEAQDSGPAGDDVIAAAVASVVNDYRGLAILLEEKDRSLPLLKKAYQSTEDAEPRLIYANLLGMLGDPTGAPTLIETIRSHDWDEGWNFRGMGQFGGSISPLDSQIIALGRSGDSKGIEAILEKVDQLDATREFSHHRAVAMALEAERDPAAAESLAGLLMKEGMMGHAITEIGESDRQEERSEPLREIILARALYRCGDHQGLGEKILRQYEHDLRGLFAKHAHAVLEEGNQR
;
A
#
# COMPACT_ATOMS: atom_id res chain seq x y z
N MET A 1 -53.88 11.93 49.59
CA MET A 1 -54.58 11.64 50.87
C MET A 1 -56.03 11.31 50.53
N LYS A 2 -56.59 10.10 50.72
CA LYS A 2 -56.33 9.04 51.69
C LYS A 2 -56.81 7.68 51.15
N ASN A 3 -56.10 6.61 51.54
CA ASN A 3 -56.48 5.20 51.56
C ASN A 3 -56.40 4.38 50.25
N LEU A 4 -55.18 4.09 49.79
CA LEU A 4 -54.88 2.78 49.18
C LEU A 4 -53.97 1.97 50.11
N PRO A 5 -54.22 0.66 50.32
CA PRO A 5 -53.42 -0.19 51.20
C PRO A 5 -52.01 -0.43 50.63
N LEU A 6 -51.00 -0.42 51.51
CA LEU A 6 -49.57 -0.56 51.18
C LEU A 6 -49.24 -1.84 50.38
N SER A 7 -50.09 -2.87 50.48
CA SER A 7 -49.97 -4.12 49.72
C SER A 7 -50.25 -3.96 48.22
N ILE A 8 -51.04 -2.95 47.80
CA ILE A 8 -51.30 -2.68 46.37
C ILE A 8 -50.17 -1.86 45.75
N ILE A 9 -49.51 -1.00 46.52
CA ILE A 9 -48.34 -0.23 46.07
C ILE A 9 -47.12 -1.15 45.90
N LEU A 10 -46.92 -2.14 46.78
CA LEU A 10 -45.85 -3.13 46.59
C LEU A 10 -46.11 -4.09 45.42
N ALA A 11 -47.38 -4.47 45.17
CA ALA A 11 -47.73 -5.33 44.03
C ALA A 11 -47.57 -4.60 42.68
N TRP A 12 -47.82 -3.28 42.63
CA TRP A 12 -47.55 -2.49 41.43
C TRP A 12 -46.06 -2.25 41.21
N CYS A 13 -45.26 -2.03 42.25
CA CYS A 13 -43.79 -1.93 42.10
C CYS A 13 -43.13 -3.26 41.76
N LEU A 14 -43.64 -4.40 42.22
CA LEU A 14 -43.11 -5.73 41.86
C LEU A 14 -43.59 -6.19 40.46
N ALA A 15 -44.77 -5.75 40.00
CA ALA A 15 -45.24 -6.02 38.63
C ALA A 15 -44.57 -5.11 37.59
N THR A 16 -44.10 -3.91 37.96
CA THR A 16 -43.27 -3.08 37.07
C THR A 16 -41.78 -3.41 37.15
N LEU A 17 -41.30 -4.07 38.20
CA LEU A 17 -39.91 -4.57 38.28
C LEU A 17 -39.70 -5.98 37.70
N ALA A 18 -40.78 -6.74 37.46
CA ALA A 18 -40.72 -8.07 36.84
C ALA A 18 -41.01 -8.08 35.33
N SER A 19 -41.07 -6.90 34.69
CA SER A 19 -41.15 -6.76 33.22
C SER A 19 -40.02 -5.93 32.61
N PHE A 20 -38.95 -5.68 33.37
CA PHE A 20 -37.66 -5.19 32.86
C PHE A 20 -36.61 -6.30 32.84
N SER A 21 -37.01 -7.47 32.36
CA SER A 21 -36.11 -8.55 31.95
C SER A 21 -36.55 -8.95 30.55
N GLN A 22 -35.62 -8.82 29.59
CA GLN A 22 -35.81 -9.02 28.15
C GLN A 22 -36.62 -7.93 27.42
N THR A 23 -36.06 -6.73 27.34
CA THR A 23 -36.04 -6.06 26.02
C THR A 23 -34.64 -6.24 25.48
N SER A 24 -34.41 -7.30 24.70
CA SER A 24 -33.37 -7.22 23.68
C SER A 24 -33.74 -5.98 22.86
N GLN A 25 -32.91 -4.93 22.89
CA GLN A 25 -33.00 -3.90 21.87
C GLN A 25 -32.98 -4.67 20.54
N ALA A 26 -34.07 -4.58 19.78
CA ALA A 26 -34.08 -5.13 18.44
C ALA A 26 -32.92 -4.46 17.71
N ILE A 27 -31.88 -5.23 17.41
CA ILE A 27 -30.71 -4.72 16.69
C ILE A 27 -31.25 -4.36 15.32
N ASP A 28 -31.12 -3.07 15.00
CA ASP A 28 -31.49 -2.60 13.69
C ASP A 28 -30.60 -3.28 12.64
N ALA A 29 -31.20 -3.88 11.62
CA ALA A 29 -30.49 -4.74 10.68
C ALA A 29 -31.01 -4.54 9.25
N VAL A 30 -30.18 -4.87 8.27
CA VAL A 30 -30.51 -4.89 6.84
C VAL A 30 -30.52 -6.32 6.33
N VAL A 31 -31.46 -6.65 5.46
CA VAL A 31 -31.51 -7.96 4.81
C VAL A 31 -30.41 -8.07 3.74
N GLU A 32 -29.55 -9.07 3.89
CA GLU A 32 -28.67 -9.57 2.83
C GLU A 32 -29.37 -10.74 2.14
N SER A 33 -29.52 -10.67 0.82
CA SER A 33 -30.13 -11.74 0.02
C SER A 33 -29.24 -12.99 -0.04
N ALA A 34 -29.90 -14.14 -0.25
CA ALA A 34 -29.21 -15.41 -0.40
C ALA A 34 -28.25 -15.37 -1.59
N ARG A 35 -27.06 -15.95 -1.44
CA ARG A 35 -25.95 -15.88 -2.40
C ARG A 35 -24.98 -17.05 -2.24
N GLU A 36 -24.15 -17.23 -3.26
CA GLU A 36 -23.07 -18.22 -3.28
C GLU A 36 -21.73 -17.52 -3.03
N ILE A 37 -20.93 -18.04 -2.10
CA ILE A 37 -19.61 -17.48 -1.76
C ILE A 37 -18.52 -18.39 -2.34
N PRO A 38 -17.57 -17.88 -3.13
CA PRO A 38 -16.50 -18.68 -3.72
C PRO A 38 -15.55 -19.23 -2.65
N VAL A 39 -15.18 -20.49 -2.79
CA VAL A 39 -14.21 -21.18 -1.93
C VAL A 39 -12.81 -20.91 -2.48
N ALA A 40 -12.04 -20.10 -1.75
CA ALA A 40 -10.66 -19.77 -2.09
C ALA A 40 -9.69 -20.88 -1.68
N TYR A 41 -9.94 -21.50 -0.52
CA TYR A 41 -9.04 -22.49 0.07
C TYR A 41 -9.84 -23.60 0.77
N ASP A 42 -9.33 -24.84 0.71
CA ASP A 42 -9.85 -26.01 1.44
C ASP A 42 -8.69 -26.65 2.20
N VAL A 43 -8.72 -26.53 3.54
CA VAL A 43 -7.60 -26.86 4.43
C VAL A 43 -8.07 -27.68 5.64
N ASP A 44 -7.16 -28.17 6.45
CA ASP A 44 -7.49 -28.86 7.70
C ASP A 44 -7.78 -27.86 8.83
N VAL A 45 -6.98 -26.79 8.93
CA VAL A 45 -7.07 -25.78 9.99
C VAL A 45 -7.11 -24.36 9.39
N ALA A 46 -8.12 -23.57 9.75
CA ALA A 46 -8.18 -22.14 9.44
C ALA A 46 -7.89 -21.33 10.71
N ILE A 47 -7.02 -20.34 10.59
CA ILE A 47 -6.62 -19.46 11.69
C ILE A 47 -6.95 -18.02 11.32
N VAL A 48 -7.55 -17.27 12.25
CA VAL A 48 -7.91 -15.88 12.07
C VAL A 48 -7.11 -15.01 13.02
N GLY A 49 -6.47 -13.97 12.49
CA GLY A 49 -5.61 -13.05 13.24
C GLY A 49 -4.13 -13.23 12.88
N GLY A 50 -3.36 -12.17 13.03
CA GLY A 50 -1.92 -12.14 12.78
C GLY A 50 -1.08 -12.02 14.06
N SER A 51 -1.57 -12.44 15.24
CA SER A 51 -0.79 -12.38 16.49
C SER A 51 0.32 -13.42 16.54
N THR A 52 1.35 -13.21 17.35
CA THR A 52 2.47 -14.17 17.50
C THR A 52 1.99 -15.58 17.87
N GLY A 53 0.95 -15.69 18.71
CA GLY A 53 0.27 -16.96 19.01
C GLY A 53 -0.45 -17.59 17.82
N ALA A 54 -1.06 -16.78 16.94
CA ALA A 54 -1.68 -17.28 15.71
C ALA A 54 -0.62 -17.91 14.78
N ILE A 55 0.55 -17.27 14.65
CA ILE A 55 1.64 -17.77 13.81
C ILE A 55 2.22 -19.05 14.39
N THR A 56 2.49 -19.14 15.70
CA THR A 56 3.00 -20.39 16.29
C THR A 56 1.99 -21.52 16.22
N ALA A 57 0.69 -21.23 16.36
CA ALA A 57 -0.37 -22.21 16.14
C ALA A 57 -0.40 -22.71 14.69
N ALA A 58 -0.24 -21.82 13.71
CA ALA A 58 -0.20 -22.16 12.29
C ALA A 58 0.99 -23.06 11.96
N VAL A 59 2.19 -22.64 12.38
CA VAL A 59 3.45 -23.36 12.15
C VAL A 59 3.39 -24.74 12.80
N GLU A 60 2.91 -24.83 14.04
CA GLU A 60 2.83 -26.12 14.72
C GLU A 60 1.76 -27.04 14.12
N ALA A 61 0.61 -26.52 13.73
CA ALA A 61 -0.39 -27.33 13.03
C ALA A 61 0.16 -27.90 11.72
N ALA A 62 0.86 -27.07 10.93
CA ALA A 62 1.54 -27.51 9.72
C ALA A 62 2.66 -28.53 9.99
N SER A 63 3.44 -28.35 11.07
CA SER A 63 4.49 -29.30 11.48
C SER A 63 3.93 -30.68 11.85
N LYS A 64 2.66 -30.75 12.29
CA LYS A 64 1.92 -32.00 12.53
C LYS A 64 1.26 -32.58 11.27
N GLY A 65 1.46 -31.97 10.10
CA GLY A 65 0.97 -32.45 8.81
C GLY A 65 -0.42 -31.95 8.42
N ALA A 66 -0.99 -30.96 9.13
CA ALA A 66 -2.22 -30.31 8.71
C ALA A 66 -1.94 -29.32 7.56
N SER A 67 -2.85 -29.25 6.59
CA SER A 67 -2.92 -28.09 5.68
C SER A 67 -3.51 -26.89 6.43
N VAL A 68 -2.89 -25.71 6.31
CA VAL A 68 -3.26 -24.54 7.11
C VAL A 68 -3.45 -23.30 6.24
N PHE A 69 -4.51 -22.55 6.53
CA PHE A 69 -4.70 -21.19 6.03
C PHE A 69 -4.80 -20.18 7.17
N LEU A 70 -4.11 -19.04 7.05
CA LEU A 70 -4.17 -17.93 8.00
C LEU A 70 -4.70 -16.64 7.34
N ALA A 71 -5.77 -16.09 7.91
CA ALA A 71 -6.34 -14.79 7.53
C ALA A 71 -5.85 -13.70 8.47
N ALA A 72 -4.89 -12.88 8.04
CA ALA A 72 -4.40 -11.75 8.81
C ALA A 72 -5.23 -10.48 8.48
N PRO A 73 -5.92 -9.86 9.44
CA PRO A 73 -6.75 -8.68 9.20
C PRO A 73 -5.95 -7.42 8.84
N ARG A 74 -4.65 -7.38 9.14
CA ARG A 74 -3.75 -6.23 8.92
C ARG A 74 -2.78 -6.47 7.76
N PRO A 75 -2.15 -5.42 7.20
CA PRO A 75 -1.08 -5.55 6.20
C PRO A 75 0.25 -6.12 6.77
N TYR A 76 0.23 -6.71 7.96
CA TYR A 76 1.40 -7.27 8.64
C TYR A 76 1.02 -8.33 9.68
N LEU A 77 2.04 -9.07 10.15
CA LEU A 77 1.95 -10.01 11.27
C LEU A 77 2.56 -9.41 12.55
N GLY A 78 2.28 -10.01 13.70
CA GLY A 78 2.71 -9.56 15.02
C GLY A 78 1.81 -8.47 15.61
N GLU A 79 0.49 -8.60 15.50
CA GLU A 79 -0.46 -7.57 15.96
C GLU A 79 -0.33 -7.21 17.45
N ASP A 80 0.00 -8.20 18.28
CA ASP A 80 0.21 -8.15 19.73
C ASP A 80 1.60 -7.65 20.16
N VAL A 81 2.52 -7.48 19.20
CA VAL A 81 3.92 -7.09 19.45
C VAL A 81 4.26 -5.87 18.62
N ALA A 82 4.27 -5.99 17.28
CA ALA A 82 4.51 -4.88 16.37
C ALA A 82 3.35 -3.86 16.39
N GLY A 83 2.10 -4.32 16.38
CA GLY A 83 0.93 -3.41 16.36
C GLY A 83 0.77 -2.60 17.65
N THR A 84 1.12 -3.17 18.80
CA THR A 84 1.09 -2.49 20.12
C THR A 84 2.45 -1.90 20.53
N LEU A 85 3.48 -1.98 19.67
CA LEU A 85 4.87 -1.61 19.97
C LEU A 85 5.50 -2.25 21.23
N ARG A 86 5.06 -3.45 21.62
CA ARG A 86 5.62 -4.22 22.74
C ARG A 86 6.83 -5.05 22.28
N LEU A 87 7.89 -4.35 21.90
CA LEU A 87 9.04 -4.92 21.18
C LEU A 87 10.15 -5.47 22.09
N TRP A 88 9.87 -5.67 23.38
CA TRP A 88 10.83 -6.20 24.36
C TRP A 88 10.16 -7.23 25.26
N LEU A 89 11.00 -7.99 25.96
CA LEU A 89 10.59 -8.93 26.99
C LEU A 89 10.81 -8.31 28.36
N GLU A 90 10.01 -8.70 29.36
CA GLU A 90 10.24 -8.33 30.77
C GLU A 90 11.35 -9.19 31.41
N ASP A 91 11.85 -8.81 32.61
CA ASP A 91 13.02 -9.47 33.24
C ASP A 91 12.85 -10.96 33.53
N ASP A 92 11.61 -11.38 33.75
CA ASP A 92 11.24 -12.77 34.01
C ASP A 92 10.89 -13.56 32.74
N GLU A 93 11.01 -12.94 31.56
CA GLU A 93 10.82 -13.58 30.25
C GLU A 93 12.15 -13.91 29.57
N GLN A 94 12.26 -15.15 29.09
CA GLN A 94 13.42 -15.62 28.33
C GLN A 94 12.97 -16.34 27.05
N ALA A 95 13.50 -15.88 25.92
CA ALA A 95 13.32 -16.52 24.62
C ALA A 95 14.11 -17.84 24.56
N GLU A 96 13.42 -18.93 24.22
CA GLU A 96 13.99 -20.28 24.19
C GLU A 96 13.97 -20.87 22.78
N SER A 97 12.83 -20.76 22.09
CA SER A 97 12.67 -21.34 20.75
C SER A 97 13.38 -20.51 19.67
N PRO A 98 13.75 -21.11 18.52
CA PRO A 98 14.38 -20.35 17.42
C PRO A 98 13.56 -19.14 16.96
N LEU A 99 12.23 -19.27 16.93
CA LEU A 99 11.35 -18.18 16.55
C LEU A 99 11.29 -17.10 17.63
N GLU A 100 11.14 -17.47 18.91
CA GLU A 100 11.17 -16.51 20.03
C GLU A 100 12.46 -15.67 20.01
N LYS A 101 13.59 -16.31 19.72
CA LYS A 101 14.89 -15.65 19.57
C LYS A 101 14.93 -14.74 18.34
N ALA A 102 14.46 -15.21 17.19
CA ALA A 102 14.39 -14.38 15.98
C ALA A 102 13.55 -13.10 16.19
N LEU A 103 12.50 -13.17 17.03
CA LEU A 103 11.66 -12.01 17.35
C LEU A 103 12.34 -11.02 18.31
N PHE A 104 12.95 -11.51 19.40
CA PHE A 104 13.34 -10.65 20.54
C PHE A 104 14.85 -10.59 20.81
N GLU A 105 15.63 -11.59 20.38
CA GLU A 105 17.08 -11.53 20.45
C GLU A 105 17.60 -10.76 19.24
N ARG A 106 17.75 -9.46 19.43
CA ARG A 106 18.47 -8.62 18.48
C ARG A 106 19.96 -8.87 18.68
N GLU A 107 20.63 -9.45 17.69
CA GLU A 107 22.09 -9.33 17.59
C GLU A 107 22.37 -7.84 17.50
N ASP A 108 23.15 -7.31 18.46
CA ASP A 108 23.42 -5.89 18.54
C ASP A 108 23.82 -5.40 17.15
N PRO A 109 23.07 -4.46 16.55
CA PRO A 109 23.69 -3.63 15.53
C PRO A 109 24.92 -3.05 16.24
N VAL A 110 26.08 -3.11 15.60
CA VAL A 110 27.28 -2.46 16.12
C VAL A 110 27.04 -0.94 16.10
N THR A 111 26.25 -0.43 17.05
CA THR A 111 25.80 0.97 17.15
C THR A 111 26.09 1.57 18.51
N GLY A 112 26.62 0.78 19.46
CA GLY A 112 27.20 1.28 20.69
C GLY A 112 28.71 1.34 20.54
N PHE A 113 29.26 2.44 20.03
CA PHE A 113 30.68 2.74 20.16
C PHE A 113 30.88 3.71 21.35
N PRO A 114 30.83 3.21 22.61
CA PRO A 114 31.03 4.07 23.77
C PRO A 114 32.41 4.73 23.70
N ASN A 115 32.53 5.95 24.22
CA ASN A 115 33.76 6.74 24.19
C ASN A 115 34.24 7.14 22.78
N ARG A 116 33.32 7.29 21.82
CA ARG A 116 33.62 7.92 20.52
C ARG A 116 34.17 9.33 20.72
N LEU A 117 35.30 9.63 20.07
CA LEU A 117 35.87 10.97 20.03
C LEU A 117 35.35 11.77 18.83
N SER A 118 35.13 13.07 19.05
CA SER A 118 34.95 14.03 17.96
C SER A 118 36.29 14.38 17.32
N PHE A 119 36.28 14.60 16.01
CA PHE A 119 37.45 15.01 15.24
C PHE A 119 37.04 15.81 14.00
N THR A 120 37.97 16.57 13.44
CA THR A 120 37.88 17.11 12.09
C THR A 120 38.74 16.26 11.15
N TYR A 121 38.42 16.19 9.87
CA TYR A 121 39.28 15.49 8.92
C TYR A 121 39.50 16.26 7.61
N GLU A 122 40.57 15.89 6.94
CA GLU A 122 40.88 16.27 5.56
C GLU A 122 41.07 15.01 4.72
N VAL A 123 40.85 15.14 3.42
CA VAL A 123 41.09 14.09 2.43
C VAL A 123 42.10 14.57 1.40
N ASP A 124 42.92 13.66 0.88
CA ASP A 124 43.99 13.96 -0.07
C ASP A 124 43.50 14.24 -1.49
N GLN A 125 42.24 13.95 -1.77
CA GLN A 125 41.60 14.20 -3.06
C GLN A 125 40.15 14.67 -2.90
N PRO A 126 39.64 15.49 -3.84
CA PRO A 126 38.26 15.98 -3.77
C PRO A 126 37.27 14.82 -3.94
N ALA A 127 36.21 14.85 -3.14
CA ALA A 127 35.08 13.93 -3.29
C ALA A 127 34.37 14.14 -4.65
N ASN A 128 33.84 13.06 -5.21
CA ASN A 128 33.04 13.13 -6.44
C ASN A 128 31.76 13.95 -6.18
N ARG A 129 31.33 14.76 -7.16
CA ARG A 129 30.15 15.63 -7.04
C ARG A 129 28.87 14.90 -6.62
N LYS A 130 28.73 13.62 -6.98
CA LYS A 130 27.54 12.82 -6.70
C LYS A 130 27.36 12.53 -5.19
N HIS A 131 28.46 12.33 -4.47
CA HIS A 131 28.50 12.13 -3.02
C HIS A 131 29.56 13.09 -2.45
N ALA A 132 29.30 14.39 -2.62
CA ALA A 132 30.23 15.44 -2.24
C ALA A 132 30.20 15.67 -0.73
N ASP A 133 31.34 16.07 -0.19
CA ASP A 133 31.48 16.45 1.21
C ASP A 133 32.27 17.76 1.34
N PRO A 134 31.67 18.89 0.95
CA PRO A 134 32.37 20.16 0.89
C PRO A 134 32.74 20.73 2.26
N LYS A 135 32.26 20.13 3.35
CA LYS A 135 32.50 20.58 4.73
C LYS A 135 33.32 19.58 5.56
N SER A 136 33.71 18.43 4.99
CA SER A 136 34.39 17.35 5.72
C SER A 136 33.62 16.92 6.98
N THR A 137 32.33 16.67 6.84
CA THR A 137 31.46 16.28 7.97
C THR A 137 30.84 14.90 7.84
N VAL A 138 30.74 14.37 6.62
CA VAL A 138 30.00 13.12 6.36
C VAL A 138 30.62 11.91 7.06
N LEU A 139 31.96 11.81 7.11
CA LEU A 139 32.63 10.68 7.78
C LEU A 139 32.64 10.78 9.32
N THR A 140 31.92 11.75 9.90
CA THR A 140 31.83 11.95 11.35
C THR A 140 30.44 12.40 11.80
N ASP A 141 29.41 12.23 10.96
CA ASP A 141 28.05 12.71 11.26
C ASP A 141 27.19 11.67 12.00
N GLY A 142 27.69 10.46 12.19
CA GLY A 142 26.97 9.37 12.85
C GLY A 142 26.09 8.55 11.91
N ALA A 143 26.16 8.77 10.61
CA ALA A 143 25.34 8.08 9.62
C ALA A 143 26.21 7.22 8.68
N TRP A 144 25.84 5.95 8.51
CA TRP A 144 26.49 5.02 7.56
C TRP A 144 25.57 3.89 7.10
N GLN A 145 24.26 4.02 7.32
CA GLN A 145 23.27 2.98 7.03
C GLN A 145 22.87 2.93 5.55
N LEU A 146 23.09 4.00 4.77
CA LEU A 146 22.63 4.13 3.38
C LEU A 146 23.74 4.65 2.47
N ALA A 147 24.20 3.85 1.51
CA ALA A 147 25.25 4.24 0.56
C ALA A 147 24.90 5.52 -0.21
N ALA A 148 23.63 5.68 -0.59
CA ALA A 148 23.17 6.81 -1.39
C ALA A 148 23.31 8.18 -0.68
N SER A 149 23.24 8.22 0.65
CA SER A 149 23.16 9.48 1.40
C SER A 149 24.11 9.62 2.57
N HIS A 150 24.72 8.53 3.03
CA HIS A 150 25.61 8.49 4.19
C HIS A 150 27.02 8.08 3.76
N SER A 151 27.47 8.56 2.60
CA SER A 151 28.80 8.23 2.10
C SER A 151 29.46 9.40 1.38
N VAL A 152 30.78 9.35 1.31
CA VAL A 152 31.61 10.18 0.46
C VAL A 152 32.22 9.30 -0.63
N GLN A 153 32.09 9.73 -1.89
CA GLN A 153 32.60 8.96 -3.03
C GLN A 153 33.98 9.43 -3.45
N PHE A 154 34.85 8.46 -3.74
CA PHE A 154 36.14 8.69 -4.37
C PHE A 154 36.36 7.69 -5.51
N ASP A 155 36.97 8.13 -6.61
CA ASP A 155 37.15 7.31 -7.80
C ASP A 155 38.53 6.59 -7.82
N ALA A 156 39.32 6.74 -6.74
CA ALA A 156 40.64 6.14 -6.53
C ALA A 156 40.88 5.86 -5.04
N ASP A 157 42.05 5.31 -4.71
CA ASP A 157 42.52 5.19 -3.32
C ASP A 157 42.50 6.56 -2.63
N THR A 158 41.99 6.61 -1.40
CA THR A 158 41.81 7.87 -0.66
C THR A 158 42.46 7.80 0.71
N THR A 159 43.20 8.86 1.05
CA THR A 159 43.72 9.08 2.40
C THR A 159 42.82 10.04 3.17
N VAL A 160 42.30 9.60 4.32
CA VAL A 160 41.59 10.43 5.31
C VAL A 160 42.54 10.74 6.46
N ILE A 161 42.74 12.01 6.80
CA ILE A 161 43.54 12.45 7.96
C ILE A 161 42.60 13.10 8.98
N ALA A 162 42.37 12.43 10.11
CA ALA A 162 41.60 12.94 11.23
C ALA A 162 42.51 13.63 12.27
N ASP A 163 42.11 14.81 12.76
CA ASP A 163 42.68 15.53 13.91
C ASP A 163 41.68 15.52 15.07
N LEU A 164 42.04 14.86 16.17
CA LEU A 164 41.27 14.80 17.41
C LEU A 164 41.24 16.16 18.16
N GLY A 165 42.03 17.15 17.73
CA GLY A 165 42.20 18.45 18.37
C GLY A 165 43.04 18.41 19.65
N LYS A 166 43.10 17.26 20.32
CA LYS A 166 43.87 16.98 21.53
C LYS A 166 44.56 15.61 21.45
N MET A 167 45.56 15.40 22.28
CA MET A 167 46.09 14.05 22.50
C MET A 167 45.03 13.22 23.23
N ALA A 168 44.71 12.05 22.69
CA ALA A 168 43.84 11.07 23.33
C ALA A 168 44.45 9.67 23.17
N ARG A 169 44.15 8.77 24.11
CA ARG A 169 44.56 7.37 24.02
C ARG A 169 43.48 6.61 23.30
N LEU A 170 43.73 6.18 22.06
CA LEU A 170 42.75 5.42 21.29
C LEU A 170 42.83 3.93 21.64
N LYS A 171 41.67 3.31 21.86
CA LYS A 171 41.50 1.86 22.00
C LYS A 171 41.51 1.21 20.63
N GLU A 172 40.63 1.70 19.75
CA GLU A 172 40.37 1.13 18.42
C GLU A 172 39.79 2.18 17.46
N LEU A 173 39.80 1.83 16.18
CA LEU A 173 39.25 2.59 15.06
C LEU A 173 38.30 1.69 14.27
N HIS A 174 37.22 2.28 13.77
CA HIS A 174 36.33 1.63 12.81
C HIS A 174 36.11 2.53 11.59
N LEU A 175 36.25 1.98 10.40
CA LEU A 175 35.83 2.63 9.16
C LEU A 175 34.66 1.85 8.58
N MET A 176 33.59 2.54 8.24
CA MET A 176 32.47 1.99 7.48
C MET A 176 32.66 2.35 6.01
N SER A 177 32.41 1.39 5.13
CA SER A 177 32.39 1.58 3.69
C SER A 177 31.21 0.82 3.09
N PHE A 178 30.85 1.12 1.86
CA PHE A 178 29.81 0.38 1.15
C PHE A 178 30.39 -0.53 0.08
N LEU A 179 29.70 -1.64 -0.18
CA LEU A 179 30.04 -2.65 -1.16
C LEU A 179 28.86 -2.88 -2.09
N ARG A 180 29.11 -2.74 -3.39
CA ARG A 180 28.31 -3.32 -4.46
C ARG A 180 29.25 -3.92 -5.50
N GLN A 181 29.17 -5.23 -5.69
CA GLN A 181 30.07 -5.97 -6.59
C GLN A 181 30.10 -5.33 -7.99
N GLY A 182 31.29 -5.05 -8.51
CA GLY A 182 31.51 -4.44 -9.82
C GLY A 182 31.24 -2.92 -9.91
N GLU A 183 30.73 -2.29 -8.83
CA GLU A 183 30.52 -0.83 -8.80
C GLU A 183 31.45 -0.14 -7.80
N PHE A 184 31.33 -0.43 -6.50
CA PHE A 184 32.14 0.20 -5.47
C PHE A 184 32.53 -0.77 -4.36
N GLU A 185 33.81 -0.77 -4.01
CA GLU A 185 34.38 -1.68 -3.02
C GLU A 185 35.73 -1.16 -2.54
N VAL A 186 35.90 -1.13 -1.23
CA VAL A 186 37.21 -0.95 -0.58
C VAL A 186 37.87 -2.33 -0.52
N GLY A 187 39.01 -2.49 -1.18
CA GLY A 187 39.75 -3.75 -1.22
C GLY A 187 40.75 -3.92 -0.07
N GLY A 188 41.02 -2.86 0.69
CA GLY A 188 41.90 -2.90 1.86
C GLY A 188 42.02 -1.54 2.53
N VAL A 189 42.39 -1.53 3.80
CA VAL A 189 42.56 -0.30 4.59
C VAL A 189 43.88 -0.36 5.35
N GLU A 190 44.64 0.74 5.36
CA GLU A 190 45.86 0.89 6.16
C GLU A 190 45.75 2.09 7.09
N VAL A 191 46.31 1.97 8.31
CA VAL A 191 46.18 3.01 9.35
C VAL A 191 47.54 3.45 9.89
N TRP A 192 47.70 4.76 10.07
CA TRP A 192 48.81 5.38 10.78
C TRP A 192 48.29 6.30 11.88
N THR A 193 49.11 6.54 12.89
CA THR A 193 48.82 7.54 13.93
C THR A 193 50.01 8.46 14.12
N SER A 194 49.74 9.68 14.60
CA SER A 194 50.77 10.67 14.88
C SER A 194 50.41 11.52 16.11
N PRO A 195 51.39 11.87 16.96
CA PRO A 195 51.16 12.84 18.03
C PRO A 195 51.12 14.29 17.52
N ASN A 196 51.64 14.57 16.32
CA ASN A 196 51.90 15.93 15.84
C ASN A 196 51.63 16.18 14.35
N GLY A 197 51.12 15.19 13.62
CA GLY A 197 50.81 15.26 12.19
C GLY A 197 52.04 15.21 11.27
N LYS A 198 53.25 15.11 11.83
CA LYS A 198 54.53 15.09 11.09
C LYS A 198 55.24 13.73 11.18
N LEU A 199 55.18 13.08 12.33
CA LEU A 199 55.80 11.78 12.59
C LEU A 199 54.71 10.70 12.61
N TRP A 200 54.64 9.89 11.55
CA TRP A 200 53.61 8.87 11.39
C TRP A 200 54.15 7.50 11.77
N ARG A 201 53.42 6.79 12.63
CA ARG A 201 53.64 5.39 12.96
C ARG A 201 52.57 4.55 12.28
N GLU A 202 53.00 3.62 11.44
CA GLU A 202 52.12 2.64 10.79
C GLU A 202 51.65 1.60 11.80
N LEU A 203 50.36 1.27 11.74
CA LEU A 203 49.73 0.23 12.55
C LEU A 203 49.51 -1.06 11.76
N GLY A 204 49.38 -0.96 10.44
CA GLY A 204 49.23 -2.08 9.51
C GLY A 204 47.91 -2.06 8.74
N GLU A 205 47.65 -3.18 8.06
CA GLU A 205 46.41 -3.44 7.32
C GLU A 205 45.27 -3.84 8.26
N VAL A 206 44.07 -3.36 7.99
CA VAL A 206 42.89 -3.50 8.85
C VAL A 206 42.12 -4.76 8.52
N GLU A 207 41.69 -5.50 9.55
CA GLU A 207 40.83 -6.65 9.40
C GLU A 207 39.40 -6.22 9.03
N GLN A 208 38.84 -6.83 8.00
CA GLN A 208 37.43 -6.72 7.64
C GLN A 208 36.61 -7.55 8.63
N SER A 209 35.82 -6.90 9.47
CA SER A 209 35.18 -7.56 10.62
C SER A 209 33.74 -7.98 10.37
N THR A 210 33.01 -7.33 9.46
CA THR A 210 31.61 -7.70 9.14
C THR A 210 31.16 -7.15 7.77
N VAL A 211 30.36 -7.93 7.05
CA VAL A 211 29.57 -7.49 5.87
C VAL A 211 28.11 -7.71 6.21
N THR A 212 27.29 -6.65 6.14
CA THR A 212 25.85 -6.73 6.46
C THR A 212 25.01 -6.13 5.33
N GLY A 213 23.94 -6.83 4.93
CA GLY A 213 22.96 -6.38 3.91
C GLY A 213 23.01 -7.16 2.57
N THR A 214 21.92 -7.05 1.80
CA THR A 214 21.81 -7.46 0.38
C THR A 214 21.79 -6.19 -0.49
N GLY A 215 22.56 -6.14 -1.59
CA GLY A 215 22.74 -4.93 -2.41
C GLY A 215 23.95 -4.09 -1.99
N ASP A 216 23.72 -2.84 -1.55
CA ASP A 216 24.75 -1.89 -1.06
C ASP A 216 25.16 -2.23 0.37
N ALA A 217 25.85 -3.35 0.55
CA ALA A 217 26.23 -3.85 1.86
C ALA A 217 27.18 -2.89 2.58
N VAL A 218 27.03 -2.77 3.91
CA VAL A 218 27.99 -2.04 4.75
C VAL A 218 29.12 -3.00 5.12
N VAL A 219 30.35 -2.56 4.88
CA VAL A 219 31.58 -3.25 5.25
C VAL A 219 32.28 -2.46 6.37
N GLN A 220 32.47 -3.13 7.50
CA GLN A 220 33.17 -2.58 8.65
C GLN A 220 34.64 -3.05 8.67
N TRP A 221 35.56 -2.08 8.80
CA TRP A 221 36.99 -2.28 8.95
C TRP A 221 37.40 -1.90 10.36
N THR A 222 38.01 -2.82 11.13
CA THR A 222 38.31 -2.59 12.55
C THR A 222 39.79 -2.76 12.87
N MET A 223 40.40 -1.76 13.51
CA MET A 223 41.82 -1.75 13.89
C MET A 223 42.01 -1.40 15.37
N PRO A 224 42.61 -2.30 16.18
CA PRO A 224 43.09 -1.94 17.52
C PRO A 224 44.23 -0.91 17.43
N VAL A 225 44.08 0.25 18.08
CA VAL A 225 45.10 1.32 18.09
C VAL A 225 45.95 1.25 19.36
N LYS A 226 45.30 1.13 20.52
CA LYS A 226 45.88 0.95 21.88
C LYS A 226 47.06 1.88 22.23
N GLN A 227 47.06 3.11 21.71
CA GLN A 227 48.16 4.06 21.94
C GLN A 227 47.70 5.54 21.89
N PRO A 228 48.44 6.45 22.54
CA PRO A 228 48.15 7.88 22.48
C PRO A 228 48.51 8.48 21.13
N CYS A 229 47.58 9.23 20.54
CA CYS A 229 47.80 10.01 19.34
C CYS A 229 46.90 11.25 19.31
N ARG A 230 47.19 12.18 18.41
CA ARG A 230 46.32 13.31 18.09
C ARG A 230 45.75 13.19 16.68
N PHE A 231 46.56 12.65 15.76
CA PHE A 231 46.17 12.47 14.37
C PHE A 231 46.09 11.00 14.03
N VAL A 232 45.10 10.65 13.21
CA VAL A 232 44.93 9.33 12.61
C VAL A 232 44.86 9.51 11.11
N LYS A 233 45.57 8.67 10.37
CA LYS A 233 45.56 8.65 8.90
C LYS A 233 45.08 7.28 8.46
N VAL A 234 44.12 7.24 7.56
CA VAL A 234 43.49 6.04 7.05
C VAL A 234 43.59 6.06 5.53
N LEU A 235 44.26 5.08 4.92
CA LEU A 235 44.27 4.88 3.48
C LEU A 235 43.26 3.81 3.14
N ALA A 236 42.20 4.17 2.44
CA ALA A 236 41.24 3.22 1.87
C ALA A 236 41.62 2.93 0.41
N LYS A 237 41.94 1.67 0.12
CA LYS A 237 42.33 1.20 -1.22
C LYS A 237 41.11 0.72 -1.98
N LYS A 238 40.95 1.15 -3.23
CA LYS A 238 39.89 0.68 -4.11
C LYS A 238 40.20 -0.74 -4.57
N ALA A 239 39.19 -1.63 -4.57
CA ALA A 239 39.37 -2.95 -5.16
C ALA A 239 39.69 -2.85 -6.67
N PRO A 240 40.47 -3.80 -7.23
CA PRO A 240 40.85 -3.76 -8.65
C PRO A 240 39.64 -3.71 -9.61
N GLU A 241 38.60 -4.50 -9.32
CA GLU A 241 37.40 -4.63 -10.16
C GLU A 241 36.32 -3.57 -9.86
N ALA A 242 36.51 -2.74 -8.83
CA ALA A 242 35.55 -1.70 -8.47
C ALA A 242 35.78 -0.42 -9.27
N GLN A 243 34.71 0.27 -9.65
CA GLN A 243 34.82 1.56 -10.36
C GLN A 243 35.21 2.70 -9.42
N ARG A 244 34.79 2.63 -8.16
CA ARG A 244 34.95 3.69 -7.14
C ARG A 244 34.94 3.11 -5.71
N ILE A 245 35.11 3.96 -4.71
CA ILE A 245 34.87 3.63 -3.29
C ILE A 245 33.83 4.58 -2.69
N LEU A 246 33.03 4.06 -1.77
CA LEU A 246 32.11 4.83 -0.94
C LEU A 246 32.50 4.64 0.52
N LEU A 247 32.97 5.71 1.18
CA LEU A 247 33.30 5.72 2.60
C LEU A 247 32.11 6.26 3.38
N GLY A 248 31.66 5.54 4.40
CA GLY A 248 30.49 5.90 5.20
C GLY A 248 30.84 6.76 6.40
N GLU A 249 31.46 6.16 7.41
CA GLU A 249 31.76 6.81 8.69
C GLU A 249 33.13 6.36 9.21
N LEU A 250 33.87 7.28 9.84
CA LEU A 250 35.09 6.97 10.58
C LEU A 250 34.85 7.19 12.09
N LEU A 251 35.12 6.16 12.89
CA LEU A 251 34.89 6.16 14.33
C LEU A 251 36.22 5.93 15.06
N LEU A 252 36.53 6.81 16.02
CA LEU A 252 37.74 6.76 16.83
C LEU A 252 37.36 6.59 18.30
N ILE A 253 37.74 5.47 18.90
CA ILE A 253 37.25 5.06 20.23
C ILE A 253 38.34 5.31 21.28
N GLU A 254 38.02 6.08 22.32
CA GLU A 254 38.94 6.34 23.43
C GLU A 254 39.07 5.13 24.37
N ASP A 255 40.30 4.87 24.81
CA ASP A 255 40.69 3.86 25.81
C ASP A 255 40.41 4.41 27.22
N ALA A 256 39.13 4.64 27.52
CA ALA A 256 38.61 5.07 28.82
C ALA A 256 37.74 3.98 29.45
N GLU A 257 37.69 3.92 30.79
CA GLU A 257 36.77 3.02 31.50
C GLU A 257 35.33 3.33 31.09
N VAL A 258 34.69 2.34 30.47
CA VAL A 258 33.29 2.38 30.11
C VAL A 258 32.50 2.10 31.39
N THR A 259 31.97 3.13 32.06
CA THR A 259 30.82 2.95 32.96
C THR A 259 29.56 2.83 32.10
N VAL A 260 29.49 1.76 31.32
CA VAL A 260 28.24 1.30 30.73
C VAL A 260 27.96 0.03 31.49
N ASP A 261 26.93 0.10 32.32
CA ASP A 261 26.30 -1.08 32.87
C ASP A 261 25.94 -2.01 31.70
N PRO A 262 26.46 -3.24 31.63
CA PRO A 262 26.08 -4.19 30.59
C PRO A 262 24.58 -4.50 30.58
N GLU A 263 23.87 -4.23 31.68
CA GLU A 263 22.40 -4.28 31.78
C GLU A 263 21.72 -2.98 31.31
N ALA A 264 22.46 -1.88 31.06
CA ALA A 264 21.90 -0.64 30.52
C ALA A 264 21.65 -0.75 29.01
N VAL A 265 20.51 -1.40 28.73
CA VAL A 265 19.64 -1.29 27.57
C VAL A 265 20.16 -1.93 26.28
N ARG A 266 19.93 -3.25 26.16
CA ARG A 266 19.83 -3.90 24.85
C ARG A 266 18.75 -3.19 24.03
N PRO A 267 19.03 -2.79 22.77
CA PRO A 267 17.98 -2.19 21.94
C PRO A 267 16.86 -3.22 21.74
N PRO A 268 15.58 -2.81 21.87
CA PRO A 268 14.47 -3.72 21.65
C PRO A 268 14.46 -4.18 20.18
N ALA A 269 13.65 -5.20 19.91
CA ALA A 269 13.37 -5.63 18.55
C ALA A 269 12.82 -4.46 17.72
N THR A 270 12.92 -4.55 16.39
CA THR A 270 12.22 -3.62 15.50
C THR A 270 10.94 -4.25 14.97
N PRO A 271 9.93 -3.48 14.56
CA PRO A 271 8.77 -4.03 13.88
C PRO A 271 9.16 -4.82 12.61
N MET A 272 10.17 -4.37 11.84
CA MET A 272 10.69 -5.13 10.69
C MET A 272 11.20 -6.51 11.09
N GLN A 273 12.01 -6.60 12.15
CA GLN A 273 12.55 -7.86 12.65
C GLN A 273 11.42 -8.84 12.97
N VAL A 274 10.42 -8.40 13.74
CA VAL A 274 9.26 -9.22 14.12
C VAL A 274 8.49 -9.67 12.88
N LYS A 275 8.12 -8.72 12.00
CA LYS A 275 7.30 -9.02 10.81
C LYS A 275 8.01 -9.99 9.87
N VAL A 276 9.31 -9.82 9.62
CA VAL A 276 10.11 -10.71 8.77
C VAL A 276 10.24 -12.10 9.39
N ALA A 277 10.55 -12.21 10.68
CA ALA A 277 10.67 -13.50 11.35
C ALA A 277 9.36 -14.31 11.29
N LEU A 278 8.22 -13.63 11.42
CA LEU A 278 6.90 -14.26 11.33
C LEU A 278 6.57 -14.69 9.89
N ASP A 279 6.88 -13.88 8.88
CA ASP A 279 6.69 -14.26 7.48
C ASP A 279 7.52 -15.49 7.11
N GLU A 280 8.80 -15.51 7.51
CA GLU A 280 9.70 -16.63 7.26
C GLU A 280 9.24 -17.90 7.97
N ALA A 281 8.67 -17.77 9.18
CA ALA A 281 8.11 -18.91 9.89
C ALA A 281 6.92 -19.53 9.14
N LEU A 282 5.99 -18.71 8.64
CA LEU A 282 4.85 -19.21 7.86
C LEU A 282 5.28 -19.80 6.51
N LEU A 283 6.13 -19.10 5.77
CA LEU A 283 6.66 -19.55 4.48
C LEU A 283 7.45 -20.85 4.63
N GLY A 284 8.34 -20.92 5.63
CA GLY A 284 9.14 -22.11 5.92
C GLY A 284 8.31 -23.33 6.35
N ALA A 285 7.12 -23.10 6.93
CA ALA A 285 6.17 -24.15 7.29
C ALA A 285 5.20 -24.51 6.14
N GLY A 286 5.22 -23.80 5.01
CA GLY A 286 4.28 -24.01 3.90
C GLY A 286 2.83 -23.58 4.22
N VAL A 287 2.65 -22.68 5.19
CA VAL A 287 1.33 -22.13 5.53
C VAL A 287 0.89 -21.14 4.46
N GLN A 288 -0.35 -21.27 3.99
CA GLN A 288 -0.95 -20.29 3.08
C GLN A 288 -1.56 -19.15 3.90
N TYR A 289 -1.35 -17.90 3.48
CA TYR A 289 -1.88 -16.76 4.22
C TYR A 289 -2.08 -15.53 3.33
N LEU A 290 -3.02 -14.68 3.72
CA LEU A 290 -3.27 -13.38 3.10
C LEU A 290 -3.33 -12.29 4.15
N TYR A 291 -2.84 -11.10 3.80
CA TYR A 291 -3.00 -9.89 4.60
C TYR A 291 -4.31 -9.17 4.29
N GLY A 292 -4.68 -8.22 5.14
CA GLY A 292 -5.87 -7.38 4.97
C GLY A 292 -7.17 -8.17 4.81
N SER A 293 -7.22 -9.37 5.38
CA SER A 293 -8.31 -10.34 5.24
C SER A 293 -9.01 -10.50 6.59
N ILE A 294 -10.14 -9.82 6.75
CA ILE A 294 -10.91 -9.81 8.00
C ILE A 294 -11.92 -10.95 7.96
N ALA A 295 -11.87 -11.88 8.93
CA ALA A 295 -12.92 -12.89 9.05
C ALA A 295 -14.25 -12.25 9.41
N THR A 296 -15.30 -12.65 8.71
CA THR A 296 -16.64 -12.06 8.79
C THR A 296 -17.65 -13.05 9.33
N ASP A 297 -17.53 -14.32 8.97
CA ASP A 297 -18.51 -15.35 9.33
C ASP A 297 -17.87 -16.72 9.56
N LEU A 298 -18.58 -17.56 10.31
CA LEU A 298 -18.26 -18.98 10.46
C LEU A 298 -18.98 -19.80 9.39
N LEU A 299 -18.29 -20.75 8.77
CA LEU A 299 -18.91 -21.83 8.01
C LEU A 299 -19.29 -22.98 8.94
N VAL A 300 -20.45 -23.58 8.71
CA VAL A 300 -20.95 -24.72 9.48
C VAL A 300 -21.36 -25.87 8.58
N ASP A 301 -21.23 -27.09 9.12
CA ASP A 301 -21.76 -28.30 8.50
C ASP A 301 -23.24 -28.54 8.86
N GLU A 302 -23.85 -29.60 8.34
CA GLU A 302 -25.26 -29.95 8.61
C GLU A 302 -25.60 -30.13 10.10
N LYS A 303 -24.61 -30.37 10.95
CA LYS A 303 -24.76 -30.52 12.41
C LYS A 303 -24.52 -29.21 13.16
N GLY A 304 -24.28 -28.12 12.45
CA GLY A 304 -23.96 -26.81 13.01
C GLY A 304 -22.54 -26.71 13.58
N GLN A 305 -21.66 -27.67 13.30
CA GLN A 305 -20.27 -27.64 13.78
C GLN A 305 -19.38 -26.82 12.83
N PRO A 306 -18.31 -26.18 13.34
CA PRO A 306 -17.38 -25.38 12.53
C PRO A 306 -16.86 -26.16 11.32
N ALA A 307 -16.90 -25.54 10.15
CA ALA A 307 -16.50 -26.10 8.85
C ALA A 307 -15.65 -25.12 8.02
N GLY A 308 -15.12 -24.07 8.66
CA GLY A 308 -14.30 -23.04 8.03
C GLY A 308 -14.74 -21.62 8.35
N ILE A 309 -14.27 -20.66 7.57
CA ILE A 309 -14.52 -19.22 7.75
C ILE A 309 -14.94 -18.57 6.43
N VAL A 310 -15.58 -17.40 6.52
CA VAL A 310 -15.67 -16.45 5.42
C VAL A 310 -14.83 -15.23 5.78
N MET A 311 -13.99 -14.79 4.86
CA MET A 311 -13.19 -13.57 4.99
C MET A 311 -13.65 -12.50 4.01
N ALA A 312 -13.39 -11.24 4.34
CA ALA A 312 -13.54 -10.10 3.44
C ALA A 312 -12.20 -9.36 3.31
N ASN A 313 -11.84 -9.05 2.08
CA ASN A 313 -10.70 -8.21 1.70
C ASN A 313 -11.10 -7.35 0.48
N ARG A 314 -10.14 -6.68 -0.16
CA ARG A 314 -10.42 -5.83 -1.34
C ARG A 314 -10.95 -6.58 -2.57
N ALA A 315 -10.72 -7.89 -2.67
CA ALA A 315 -11.32 -8.72 -3.73
C ALA A 315 -12.74 -9.19 -3.40
N GLY A 316 -13.26 -8.86 -2.21
CA GLY A 316 -14.61 -9.25 -1.79
C GLY A 316 -14.63 -10.30 -0.71
N ARG A 317 -15.70 -11.11 -0.72
CA ARG A 317 -15.88 -12.21 0.23
C ARG A 317 -15.51 -13.54 -0.38
N GLN A 318 -14.69 -14.29 0.36
CA GLN A 318 -14.30 -15.65 0.02
C GLN A 318 -14.44 -16.59 1.22
N ALA A 319 -14.77 -17.83 0.93
CA ALA A 319 -14.85 -18.93 1.89
C ALA A 319 -13.51 -19.68 1.96
N VAL A 320 -13.15 -20.08 3.18
CA VAL A 320 -12.07 -21.02 3.46
C VAL A 320 -12.68 -22.19 4.21
N LYS A 321 -12.75 -23.34 3.56
CA LYS A 321 -13.24 -24.57 4.21
C LYS A 321 -12.15 -25.12 5.13
N ALA A 322 -12.53 -25.48 6.35
CA ALA A 322 -11.62 -26.07 7.31
C ALA A 322 -12.33 -27.01 8.29
N LYS A 323 -11.61 -28.00 8.83
CA LYS A 323 -12.17 -28.91 9.84
C LYS A 323 -12.16 -28.29 11.23
N VAL A 324 -11.15 -27.48 11.52
CA VAL A 324 -10.97 -26.79 12.81
C VAL A 324 -10.70 -25.31 12.55
N VAL A 325 -11.22 -24.46 13.43
CA VAL A 325 -11.03 -23.01 13.37
C VAL A 325 -10.38 -22.51 14.66
N ILE A 326 -9.37 -21.66 14.53
CA ILE A 326 -8.75 -20.94 15.64
C ILE A 326 -8.98 -19.44 15.44
N ASP A 327 -9.75 -18.82 16.34
CA ASP A 327 -9.89 -17.37 16.41
C ASP A 327 -8.83 -16.80 17.34
N ALA A 328 -7.81 -16.17 16.77
CA ALA A 328 -6.73 -15.49 17.49
C ALA A 328 -6.84 -13.97 17.41
N THR A 329 -8.03 -13.44 17.13
CA THR A 329 -8.30 -11.99 17.14
C THR A 329 -8.37 -11.46 18.57
N ALA A 330 -7.94 -10.21 18.77
CA ALA A 330 -7.85 -9.60 20.11
C ALA A 330 -9.18 -9.62 20.90
N ARG A 331 -10.31 -9.61 20.20
CA ARG A 331 -11.67 -9.50 20.77
C ARG A 331 -12.56 -10.72 20.53
N GLY A 332 -11.99 -11.81 20.00
CA GLY A 332 -12.75 -13.01 19.62
C GLY A 332 -13.86 -12.67 18.62
N SER A 333 -13.56 -11.85 17.61
CA SER A 333 -14.58 -11.28 16.72
C SER A 333 -15.28 -12.35 15.89
N LEU A 334 -14.55 -13.38 15.44
CA LEU A 334 -15.15 -14.52 14.77
C LEU A 334 -15.93 -15.38 15.76
N ALA A 335 -15.45 -15.56 16.99
CA ALA A 335 -16.17 -16.29 18.03
C ALA A 335 -17.54 -15.63 18.34
N ARG A 336 -17.59 -14.29 18.40
CA ARG A 336 -18.84 -13.54 18.53
C ARG A 336 -19.75 -13.72 17.32
N ALA A 337 -19.22 -13.58 16.11
CA ALA A 337 -19.97 -13.84 14.88
C ALA A 337 -20.49 -15.29 14.80
N ALA A 338 -19.74 -16.24 15.37
CA ALA A 338 -20.09 -17.64 15.50
C ALA A 338 -21.12 -17.92 16.61
N GLY A 339 -21.52 -16.93 17.42
CA GLY A 339 -22.47 -17.11 18.52
C GLY A 339 -21.90 -17.89 19.71
N VAL A 340 -20.58 -17.80 19.94
CA VAL A 340 -19.99 -18.21 21.22
C VAL A 340 -20.52 -17.28 22.31
N GLU A 341 -20.82 -17.84 23.49
CA GLU A 341 -21.32 -17.07 24.63
C GLU A 341 -20.17 -16.29 25.27
N PHE A 342 -20.39 -15.01 25.55
CA PHE A 342 -19.46 -14.13 26.25
C PHE A 342 -20.10 -13.52 27.50
N ALA A 343 -19.29 -13.20 28.50
CA ALA A 343 -19.70 -12.28 29.54
C ALA A 343 -20.10 -10.92 28.93
N ALA A 344 -20.96 -10.18 29.61
CA ALA A 344 -21.35 -8.85 29.14
C ALA A 344 -20.18 -7.88 29.28
N TYR A 345 -19.96 -7.05 28.25
CA TYR A 345 -18.98 -5.98 28.32
C TYR A 345 -19.42 -4.93 29.35
N PRO A 346 -18.56 -4.54 30.31
CA PRO A 346 -18.91 -3.53 31.30
C PRO A 346 -18.89 -2.13 30.69
N ALA A 347 -20.00 -1.41 30.80
CA ALA A 347 -20.03 0.03 30.52
C ALA A 347 -19.30 0.82 31.63
N GLY A 348 -18.73 1.97 31.28
CA GLY A 348 -18.00 2.85 32.20
C GLY A 348 -16.56 3.08 31.75
N LYS A 349 -15.71 3.56 32.67
CA LYS A 349 -14.29 3.73 32.39
C LYS A 349 -13.62 2.36 32.26
N GLN A 350 -12.83 2.18 31.21
CA GLN A 350 -12.06 0.99 30.94
C GLN A 350 -10.61 1.39 30.67
N THR A 351 -9.68 0.57 31.12
CA THR A 351 -8.25 0.81 30.92
C THR A 351 -7.82 0.31 29.54
N PHE A 352 -7.13 1.17 28.80
CA PHE A 352 -6.45 0.84 27.55
C PHE A 352 -4.99 1.25 27.67
N GLN A 353 -4.10 0.46 27.08
CA GLN A 353 -2.69 0.79 27.02
C GLN A 353 -2.29 1.25 25.61
N ARG A 354 -1.45 2.28 25.54
CA ARG A 354 -0.86 2.79 24.29
C ARG A 354 0.63 3.08 24.50
N ILE A 355 1.46 2.62 23.58
CA ILE A 355 2.91 2.86 23.61
C ILE A 355 3.26 3.88 22.52
N VAL A 356 4.07 4.87 22.90
CA VAL A 356 4.62 5.87 21.97
C VAL A 356 6.13 6.04 22.19
N ALA A 357 6.84 6.50 21.16
CA ALA A 357 8.27 6.76 21.22
C ALA A 357 8.59 8.20 20.77
N GLY A 358 9.44 8.88 21.55
CA GLY A 358 9.76 10.30 21.39
C GLY A 358 8.68 11.23 21.97
N GLY A 359 8.90 12.55 21.84
CA GLY A 359 8.01 13.58 22.40
C GLY A 359 8.07 13.72 23.92
N ASP A 360 7.35 14.70 24.45
CA ASP A 360 7.19 14.89 25.90
C ASP A 360 5.98 14.10 26.41
N PRO A 361 6.10 13.39 27.55
CA PRO A 361 4.99 12.58 28.06
C PRO A 361 3.84 13.48 28.51
N LYS A 362 2.61 13.07 28.19
CA LYS A 362 1.38 13.76 28.62
C LYS A 362 0.91 13.17 29.95
N THR A 363 0.35 14.03 30.80
CA THR A 363 -0.24 13.63 32.09
C THR A 363 -1.57 14.33 32.26
N GLY A 364 -2.51 13.70 32.95
CA GLY A 364 -3.87 14.23 33.11
C GLY A 364 -4.78 13.29 33.90
N ASP A 365 -6.03 13.69 34.09
CA ASP A 365 -7.03 12.89 34.79
C ASP A 365 -7.31 11.59 34.03
N GLY A 366 -6.97 10.44 34.63
CA GLY A 366 -7.15 9.13 33.99
C GLY A 366 -6.04 8.75 33.00
N ILE A 367 -4.90 9.43 33.06
CA ILE A 367 -3.70 9.11 32.27
C ILE A 367 -2.56 8.80 33.24
N GLU A 368 -2.13 7.54 33.26
CA GLU A 368 -0.90 7.12 33.91
C GLU A 368 0.15 6.85 32.84
N VAL A 369 1.38 7.33 33.04
CA VAL A 369 2.47 7.18 32.07
C VAL A 369 3.72 6.72 32.78
N GLU A 370 4.36 5.68 32.25
CA GLU A 370 5.67 5.22 32.67
C GLU A 370 6.67 5.30 31.52
N THR A 371 7.92 5.60 31.83
CA THR A 371 9.02 5.49 30.88
C THR A 371 9.50 4.04 30.85
N ALA A 372 9.43 3.39 29.69
CA ALA A 372 9.92 2.04 29.53
C ALA A 372 11.44 1.96 29.78
N ARG A 373 11.89 0.80 30.23
CA ARG A 373 13.32 0.49 30.45
C ARG A 373 14.15 0.46 29.16
N VAL A 374 13.48 0.42 28.00
CA VAL A 374 14.11 0.39 26.69
C VAL A 374 14.05 1.75 26.02
N LYS A 375 14.96 1.97 25.08
CA LYS A 375 14.96 3.15 24.21
C LYS A 375 14.87 2.72 22.76
N PHE A 376 14.24 3.56 21.95
CA PHE A 376 14.20 3.37 20.50
C PHE A 376 15.28 4.24 19.84
N TYR A 377 15.90 3.76 18.77
CA TYR A 377 17.11 4.40 18.21
C TYR A 377 16.87 4.84 16.78
N SER A 378 17.02 6.14 16.55
CA SER A 378 16.99 6.79 15.24
C SER A 378 18.41 7.23 14.81
N ALA A 379 18.54 7.81 13.62
CA ALA A 379 19.77 8.47 13.22
C ALA A 379 20.10 9.69 14.11
N GLU A 380 19.10 10.37 14.68
CA GLU A 380 19.30 11.51 15.57
C GLU A 380 19.65 11.10 17.02
N GLY A 381 19.62 9.81 17.34
CA GLY A 381 19.93 9.27 18.67
C GLY A 381 18.79 8.46 19.29
N ALA A 382 18.90 8.26 20.60
CA ALA A 382 17.96 7.47 21.40
C ALA A 382 16.73 8.29 21.80
N HIS A 383 15.57 7.66 21.74
CA HIS A 383 14.26 8.20 22.10
C HIS A 383 13.71 7.43 23.28
N ASP A 384 13.13 8.16 24.23
CA ASP A 384 12.36 7.55 25.30
C ASP A 384 11.10 6.90 24.73
N VAL A 385 10.70 5.80 25.38
CA VAL A 385 9.48 5.07 25.07
C VAL A 385 8.57 5.22 26.28
N TYR A 386 7.33 5.63 26.05
CA TYR A 386 6.34 5.85 27.09
C TYR A 386 5.20 4.85 26.94
N VAL A 387 4.86 4.20 28.04
CA VAL A 387 3.71 3.30 28.15
C VAL A 387 2.62 4.06 28.89
N TYR A 388 1.50 4.31 28.22
CA TYR A 388 0.35 5.01 28.77
C TYR A 388 -0.74 4.02 29.13
N ASP A 389 -1.23 4.08 30.36
CA ASP A 389 -2.50 3.49 30.76
C ASP A 389 -3.58 4.59 30.82
N LEU A 390 -4.65 4.39 30.05
CA LEU A 390 -5.68 5.38 29.74
C LEU A 390 -7.05 4.90 30.21
N GLU A 391 -7.69 5.68 31.07
CA GLU A 391 -9.05 5.44 31.55
C GLU A 391 -10.10 6.07 30.62
N ILE A 392 -10.53 5.29 29.63
CA ILE A 392 -11.41 5.77 28.55
C ILE A 392 -12.87 5.37 28.82
N PRO A 393 -13.84 6.28 28.70
CA PRO A 393 -15.26 5.94 28.85
C PRO A 393 -15.76 5.09 27.68
N MET A 394 -16.21 3.88 27.99
CA MET A 394 -16.83 2.94 27.05
C MET A 394 -18.33 2.83 27.34
N ALA A 395 -19.15 2.97 26.30
CA ALA A 395 -20.60 2.78 26.42
C ALA A 395 -20.99 1.29 26.34
N ASP A 396 -20.33 0.55 25.45
CA ASP A 396 -20.59 -0.85 25.10
C ASP A 396 -19.39 -1.42 24.32
N ASP A 397 -19.52 -2.65 23.80
CA ASP A 397 -18.53 -3.32 22.94
C ASP A 397 -18.72 -3.04 21.44
N SER A 398 -19.51 -2.02 21.07
CA SER A 398 -19.76 -1.72 19.65
C SER A 398 -18.51 -1.20 18.93
N ALA A 399 -18.46 -1.41 17.61
CA ALA A 399 -17.39 -0.87 16.77
C ALA A 399 -17.24 0.65 16.91
N ALA A 400 -18.35 1.38 17.06
CA ALA A 400 -18.34 2.84 17.26
C ALA A 400 -17.71 3.25 18.60
N SER A 401 -17.97 2.50 19.68
CA SER A 401 -17.35 2.75 21.00
C SER A 401 -15.83 2.55 20.94
N PHE A 402 -15.36 1.46 20.34
CA PHE A 402 -13.92 1.22 20.17
C PHE A 402 -13.25 2.23 19.24
N ALA A 403 -13.89 2.62 18.14
CA ALA A 403 -13.37 3.66 17.26
C ALA A 403 -13.23 5.01 17.99
N ARG A 404 -14.20 5.38 18.83
CA ARG A 404 -14.09 6.57 19.68
C ARG A 404 -12.96 6.45 20.70
N ALA A 405 -12.76 5.29 21.32
CA ALA A 405 -11.65 5.07 22.23
C ALA A 405 -10.29 5.28 21.56
N GLU A 406 -10.13 4.78 20.33
CA GLU A 406 -8.93 5.00 19.51
C GLU A 406 -8.66 6.50 19.25
N VAL A 407 -9.70 7.27 18.92
CA VAL A 407 -9.60 8.73 18.69
C VAL A 407 -9.21 9.48 19.96
N ILE A 408 -9.80 9.13 21.10
CA ILE A 408 -9.47 9.73 22.41
C ILE A 408 -8.02 9.42 22.76
N ALA A 409 -7.63 8.14 22.74
CA ALA A 409 -6.29 7.73 23.12
C ALA A 409 -5.20 8.42 22.30
N ARG A 410 -5.40 8.51 20.97
CA ARG A 410 -4.46 9.21 20.09
C ARG A 410 -4.32 10.68 20.44
N GLY A 411 -5.43 11.36 20.76
CA GLY A 411 -5.39 12.76 21.18
C GLY A 411 -4.66 12.96 22.51
N GLU A 412 -4.95 12.11 23.50
CA GLU A 412 -4.35 12.21 24.85
C GLU A 412 -2.85 11.86 24.88
N THR A 413 -2.37 11.05 23.93
CA THR A 413 -0.95 10.65 23.85
C THR A 413 -0.17 11.41 22.76
N PHE A 414 -0.80 12.31 22.01
CA PHE A 414 -0.15 12.96 20.86
C PHE A 414 0.94 13.94 21.30
N ASP A 415 2.08 13.85 20.63
CA ASP A 415 3.08 14.91 20.57
C ASP A 415 3.65 15.01 19.14
N VAL A 416 3.92 16.22 18.67
CA VAL A 416 4.42 16.43 17.30
C VAL A 416 5.83 15.86 17.09
N ALA A 417 6.58 15.66 18.18
CA ALA A 417 7.92 15.07 18.18
C ALA A 417 7.91 13.54 18.28
N LEU A 418 6.75 12.88 18.29
CA LEU A 418 6.66 11.41 18.22
C LEU A 418 7.40 10.88 16.99
N VAL A 419 8.28 9.88 17.18
CA VAL A 419 8.98 9.18 16.11
C VAL A 419 8.31 7.86 15.73
N ASP A 420 7.56 7.27 16.67
CA ASP A 420 6.68 6.12 16.46
C ASP A 420 5.55 6.06 17.51
N GLU A 421 4.51 5.30 17.22
CA GLU A 421 3.39 5.04 18.12
C GLU A 421 2.67 3.74 17.76
N SER A 422 1.93 3.18 18.72
CA SER A 422 1.16 1.95 18.50
C SER A 422 0.13 2.15 17.39
N ASP A 423 -0.01 1.16 16.52
CA ASP A 423 -1.04 1.13 15.47
C ASP A 423 -2.43 0.87 16.08
N VAL A 424 -2.47 0.18 17.23
CA VAL A 424 -3.69 -0.21 17.95
C VAL A 424 -3.58 -0.02 19.46
N LEU A 425 -4.72 0.09 20.13
CA LEU A 425 -4.79 0.00 21.59
C LEU A 425 -4.68 -1.45 22.07
N PHE A 426 -3.96 -1.62 23.18
CA PHE A 426 -3.99 -2.86 23.95
C PHE A 426 -5.05 -2.77 25.05
N GLN A 427 -5.75 -3.89 25.28
CA GLN A 427 -6.60 -4.08 26.44
C GLN A 427 -6.58 -5.55 26.83
N VAL A 428 -6.55 -5.85 28.13
CA VAL A 428 -6.97 -7.17 28.62
C VAL A 428 -8.50 -7.18 28.57
N PRO A 429 -9.15 -7.93 27.65
CA PRO A 429 -10.60 -7.82 27.47
C PRO A 429 -11.33 -8.08 28.79
N PRO A 430 -12.30 -7.25 29.21
CA PRO A 430 -12.99 -7.44 30.49
C PRO A 430 -14.01 -8.59 30.48
N ASP A 431 -14.34 -9.10 29.31
CA ASP A 431 -15.47 -9.97 29.02
C ASP A 431 -14.99 -11.29 28.36
N PRO A 432 -14.65 -12.31 29.17
CA PRO A 432 -14.29 -13.63 28.63
C PRO A 432 -15.42 -14.30 27.88
N MET A 433 -15.05 -15.16 26.93
CA MET A 433 -15.93 -16.18 26.40
C MET A 433 -16.23 -17.25 27.45
N LYS A 434 -17.22 -18.09 27.18
CA LYS A 434 -17.49 -19.32 27.92
C LYS A 434 -16.80 -20.51 27.27
N GLY A 435 -15.79 -21.04 27.94
CA GLY A 435 -15.03 -22.21 27.53
C GLY A 435 -15.68 -23.51 27.98
N LYS A 436 -15.12 -24.66 27.55
CA LYS A 436 -15.53 -25.98 28.09
C LYS A 436 -15.27 -26.09 29.59
N ILE A 437 -14.26 -25.39 30.07
CA ILE A 437 -14.01 -25.12 31.48
C ILE A 437 -13.78 -23.61 31.66
N SER A 438 -13.93 -23.15 32.90
CA SER A 438 -13.50 -21.81 33.31
C SER A 438 -12.32 -21.97 34.27
N ASP A 439 -11.21 -21.31 33.97
CA ASP A 439 -10.03 -21.31 34.82
C ASP A 439 -9.94 -20.01 35.63
N SER A 440 -10.31 -20.09 36.91
CA SER A 440 -10.29 -18.95 37.82
C SER A 440 -8.94 -18.74 38.51
N ALA A 441 -7.91 -19.53 38.21
CA ALA A 441 -6.58 -19.33 38.80
C ALA A 441 -6.00 -17.97 38.37
N ALA A 442 -5.33 -17.28 39.29
CA ALA A 442 -4.67 -15.99 39.02
C ALA A 442 -3.27 -16.18 38.41
N ASN A 443 -2.56 -17.25 38.77
CA ASN A 443 -1.21 -17.51 38.27
C ASN A 443 -1.28 -18.27 36.94
N PHE A 444 -0.95 -17.59 35.85
CA PHE A 444 -0.90 -18.18 34.52
C PHE A 444 0.42 -18.91 34.27
N ASP A 445 0.33 -20.12 33.70
CA ASP A 445 1.47 -20.89 33.20
C ASP A 445 1.14 -21.47 31.81
N ALA A 446 1.86 -20.99 30.79
CA ALA A 446 1.66 -21.38 29.40
C ALA A 446 1.86 -22.89 29.15
N GLN A 447 2.60 -23.60 30.00
CA GLN A 447 2.89 -25.02 29.85
C GLN A 447 1.78 -25.90 30.43
N THR A 448 1.11 -25.44 31.48
CA THR A 448 0.16 -26.27 32.25
C THR A 448 -1.29 -25.82 32.13
N VAL A 449 -1.56 -24.61 31.64
CA VAL A 449 -2.95 -24.14 31.42
C VAL A 449 -3.72 -25.15 30.57
N ASP A 450 -4.95 -25.47 30.99
CA ASP A 450 -5.80 -26.44 30.32
C ASP A 450 -6.43 -25.82 29.06
N LEU A 451 -6.18 -26.45 27.90
CA LEU A 451 -6.65 -25.97 26.60
C LEU A 451 -8.18 -25.98 26.48
N ALA A 452 -8.90 -26.69 27.37
CA ALA A 452 -10.36 -26.64 27.42
C ALA A 452 -10.91 -25.23 27.77
N ALA A 453 -10.11 -24.37 28.43
CA ALA A 453 -10.48 -22.96 28.67
C ALA A 453 -10.42 -22.10 27.40
N PHE A 454 -9.70 -22.57 26.38
CA PHE A 454 -9.56 -21.94 25.06
C PHE A 454 -10.51 -22.56 24.03
N GLN A 455 -11.21 -23.64 24.37
CA GLN A 455 -12.15 -24.31 23.47
C GLN A 455 -13.58 -23.87 23.81
N SER A 456 -14.35 -23.49 22.79
CA SER A 456 -15.73 -23.05 22.97
C SER A 456 -16.60 -24.12 23.65
N ALA A 457 -17.47 -23.69 24.56
CA ALA A 457 -18.43 -24.58 25.24
C ALA A 457 -19.46 -25.21 24.29
N ASN A 458 -19.79 -24.55 23.18
CA ASN A 458 -20.86 -24.95 22.25
C ASN A 458 -20.38 -25.31 20.83
N LEU A 459 -19.10 -25.14 20.52
CA LEU A 459 -18.49 -25.49 19.23
C LEU A 459 -17.25 -26.35 19.45
N ASP A 460 -17.36 -27.65 19.18
CA ASP A 460 -16.30 -28.62 19.51
C ASP A 460 -15.03 -28.44 18.69
N ARG A 461 -15.11 -27.83 17.50
CA ARG A 461 -13.96 -27.63 16.59
C ARG A 461 -13.51 -26.18 16.51
N PHE A 462 -13.70 -25.41 17.59
CA PHE A 462 -13.42 -23.98 17.64
C PHE A 462 -12.61 -23.60 18.87
N PHE A 463 -11.46 -22.96 18.63
CA PHE A 463 -10.60 -22.41 19.68
C PHE A 463 -10.60 -20.88 19.64
N VAL A 464 -10.49 -20.24 20.80
CA VAL A 464 -10.22 -18.81 20.96
C VAL A 464 -8.87 -18.65 21.63
N LEU A 465 -7.87 -18.19 20.88
CA LEU A 465 -6.50 -17.98 21.31
C LEU A 465 -6.25 -16.48 21.55
N GLY A 466 -6.48 -16.03 22.77
CA GLY A 466 -6.23 -14.64 23.15
C GLY A 466 -6.87 -14.26 24.47
N GLY A 467 -6.86 -12.96 24.78
CA GLY A 467 -7.36 -12.44 26.07
C GLY A 467 -8.85 -12.69 26.33
N CYS A 468 -9.61 -13.08 25.30
CA CYS A 468 -11.01 -13.47 25.42
C CYS A 468 -11.22 -14.91 25.92
N ALA A 469 -10.19 -15.74 26.09
CA ALA A 469 -10.32 -17.08 26.65
C ALA A 469 -10.97 -17.07 28.06
N ASP A 470 -11.57 -18.19 28.47
CA ASP A 470 -12.32 -18.35 29.74
C ASP A 470 -11.36 -18.51 30.94
N LEU A 471 -10.61 -17.43 31.18
CA LEU A 471 -9.60 -17.29 32.22
C LEU A 471 -9.99 -16.16 33.18
N SER A 472 -9.44 -16.16 34.40
CA SER A 472 -9.41 -14.94 35.22
C SER A 472 -8.73 -13.80 34.43
N ARG A 473 -9.09 -12.54 34.70
CA ARG A 473 -8.48 -11.40 33.97
C ARG A 473 -6.99 -11.24 34.27
N ASP A 474 -6.55 -11.60 35.48
CA ASP A 474 -5.13 -11.66 35.83
C ASP A 474 -4.40 -12.73 34.99
N ALA A 475 -4.99 -13.92 34.84
CA ALA A 475 -4.42 -14.96 34.00
C ALA A 475 -4.45 -14.59 32.50
N ALA A 476 -5.49 -13.89 32.04
CA ALA A 476 -5.55 -13.36 30.67
C ALA A 476 -4.46 -12.31 30.41
N ALA A 477 -4.13 -11.47 31.40
CA ALA A 477 -2.99 -10.55 31.32
C ALA A 477 -1.67 -11.33 31.20
N GLY A 478 -1.50 -12.40 31.99
CA GLY A 478 -0.36 -13.30 31.90
C GLY A 478 -0.23 -14.02 30.54
N LEU A 479 -1.36 -14.46 29.97
CA LEU A 479 -1.43 -15.06 28.63
C LEU A 479 -0.98 -14.08 27.54
N LEU A 480 -1.40 -12.82 27.64
CA LEU A 480 -1.14 -11.78 26.64
C LEU A 480 0.29 -11.25 26.64
N ARG A 481 1.19 -11.84 27.45
CA ARG A 481 2.63 -11.65 27.31
C ARG A 481 3.14 -12.41 26.08
N PRO A 482 4.04 -11.85 25.25
CA PRO A 482 4.35 -12.40 23.94
C PRO A 482 4.79 -13.87 23.96
N LEU A 483 5.73 -14.24 24.85
CA LEU A 483 6.24 -15.62 24.89
C LEU A 483 5.16 -16.61 25.36
N ASN A 484 4.33 -16.19 26.31
CA ASN A 484 3.23 -17.01 26.81
C ASN A 484 2.18 -17.27 25.73
N LEU A 485 1.80 -16.23 24.98
CA LEU A 485 0.85 -16.35 23.87
C LEU A 485 1.40 -17.27 22.77
N MET A 486 2.69 -17.14 22.43
CA MET A 486 3.39 -18.02 21.49
C MET A 486 3.35 -19.49 21.93
N ARG A 487 3.68 -19.77 23.20
CA ARG A 487 3.74 -21.13 23.76
C ARG A 487 2.37 -21.80 23.83
N VAL A 488 1.33 -21.06 24.23
CA VAL A 488 -0.05 -21.57 24.15
C VAL A 488 -0.47 -21.77 22.70
N GLY A 489 -0.10 -20.86 21.80
CA GLY A 489 -0.34 -20.99 20.37
C GLY A 489 0.20 -22.30 19.80
N THR A 490 1.45 -22.65 20.11
CA THR A 490 2.04 -23.96 19.75
C THR A 490 1.19 -25.13 20.25
N ARG A 491 0.80 -25.13 21.54
CA ARG A 491 -0.02 -26.20 22.13
C ARG A 491 -1.39 -26.33 21.47
N ILE A 492 -2.06 -25.20 21.17
CA ILE A 492 -3.34 -25.19 20.46
C ILE A 492 -3.17 -25.64 19.01
N GLY A 493 -2.11 -25.23 18.31
CA GLY A 493 -1.82 -25.68 16.94
C GLY A 493 -1.69 -27.20 16.85
N ALA A 494 -0.95 -27.81 17.77
CA ALA A 494 -0.84 -29.26 17.86
C ALA A 494 -2.20 -29.94 18.13
N ALA A 495 -2.98 -29.42 19.09
CA ALA A 495 -4.31 -29.95 19.41
C ALA A 495 -5.31 -29.79 18.25
N ALA A 496 -5.25 -28.68 17.53
CA ALA A 496 -6.08 -28.42 16.36
C ALA A 496 -5.75 -29.36 15.20
N ALA A 497 -4.48 -29.64 14.94
CA ALA A 497 -4.07 -30.62 13.93
C ALA A 497 -4.52 -32.04 14.29
N GLU A 498 -4.37 -32.44 15.57
CA GLU A 498 -4.86 -33.73 16.05
C GLU A 498 -6.38 -33.83 15.87
N LEU A 499 -7.12 -32.82 16.29
CA LEU A 499 -8.58 -32.76 16.14
C LEU A 499 -9.00 -32.80 14.66
N ALA A 500 -8.31 -32.06 13.79
CA ALA A 500 -8.58 -32.04 12.35
C ALA A 500 -8.32 -33.40 11.68
N SER A 501 -7.32 -34.15 12.15
CA SER A 501 -7.04 -35.51 11.66
C SER A 501 -8.15 -36.52 12.00
N GLN A 502 -8.90 -36.28 13.08
CA GLN A 502 -9.98 -37.14 13.57
C GLN A 502 -11.36 -36.64 13.12
N ALA A 503 -11.48 -35.37 12.73
CA ALA A 503 -12.72 -34.74 12.36
C ALA A 503 -13.17 -35.09 10.94
N THR A 504 -14.49 -35.23 10.77
CA THR A 504 -15.15 -35.30 9.46
C THR A 504 -16.15 -34.17 9.34
N VAL A 505 -16.10 -33.41 8.23
CA VAL A 505 -17.12 -32.42 7.88
C VAL A 505 -18.28 -33.16 7.23
N SER A 506 -19.46 -33.11 7.83
CA SER A 506 -20.61 -33.89 7.36
C SER A 506 -21.52 -33.08 6.43
N GLY A 507 -21.80 -33.61 5.25
CA GLY A 507 -22.84 -33.08 4.37
C GLY A 507 -22.51 -31.72 3.75
N GLU A 508 -23.53 -30.91 3.49
CA GLU A 508 -23.37 -29.57 2.90
C GLU A 508 -22.75 -28.57 3.90
N VAL A 509 -21.80 -27.75 3.42
CA VAL A 509 -21.19 -26.66 4.18
C VAL A 509 -21.84 -25.35 3.75
N SER A 510 -22.24 -24.54 4.73
CA SER A 510 -22.93 -23.28 4.49
C SER A 510 -22.46 -22.19 5.45
N VAL A 511 -22.75 -20.93 5.13
CA VAL A 511 -22.48 -19.80 6.01
C VAL A 511 -23.47 -19.82 7.18
N LYS A 512 -22.97 -19.70 8.42
CA LYS A 512 -23.82 -19.53 9.59
C LYS A 512 -24.56 -18.19 9.50
N ALA A 513 -25.85 -18.24 9.20
CA ALA A 513 -26.69 -17.07 8.97
C ALA A 513 -27.59 -16.74 10.17
N ALA A 514 -27.67 -15.44 10.51
CA ALA A 514 -28.68 -14.93 11.43
C ALA A 514 -30.03 -14.79 10.72
N SER A 515 -31.14 -15.00 11.44
CA SER A 515 -32.49 -14.88 10.87
C SER A 515 -32.74 -13.47 10.30
N PRO A 516 -33.28 -13.35 9.07
CA PRO A 516 -33.65 -12.05 8.50
C PRO A 516 -34.98 -11.51 9.06
N GLU A 517 -35.69 -12.25 9.92
CA GLU A 517 -36.95 -11.79 10.51
C GLU A 517 -36.77 -10.51 11.34
N GLY A 518 -37.57 -9.49 11.05
CA GLY A 518 -37.52 -8.20 11.73
C GLY A 518 -36.46 -7.22 11.21
N ALA A 519 -35.58 -7.63 10.28
CA ALA A 519 -34.64 -6.74 9.62
C ALA A 519 -35.33 -5.80 8.62
N ARG A 520 -34.79 -4.59 8.47
CA ARG A 520 -35.22 -3.62 7.47
C ARG A 520 -34.83 -4.10 6.07
N LYS A 521 -35.69 -3.83 5.10
CA LYS A 521 -35.38 -4.00 3.68
C LYS A 521 -34.95 -2.64 3.13
N VAL A 522 -33.66 -2.35 3.23
CA VAL A 522 -33.05 -1.12 2.73
C VAL A 522 -32.11 -1.52 1.61
N GLY A 523 -32.58 -1.48 0.37
CA GLY A 523 -31.82 -1.95 -0.79
C GLY A 523 -31.35 -3.41 -0.70
N GLU A 524 -30.38 -3.74 -1.54
CA GLU A 524 -29.68 -5.02 -1.60
C GLU A 524 -28.18 -4.82 -1.34
N VAL A 525 -27.55 -5.80 -0.70
CA VAL A 525 -26.09 -5.82 -0.52
C VAL A 525 -25.42 -6.19 -1.83
N ALA A 526 -24.63 -5.26 -2.37
CA ALA A 526 -23.78 -5.44 -3.53
C ALA A 526 -22.31 -5.52 -3.10
N GLU A 527 -21.62 -6.59 -3.48
CA GLU A 527 -20.24 -6.89 -3.06
C GLU A 527 -19.55 -7.77 -4.10
N PHE A 528 -18.23 -7.86 -4.04
CA PHE A 528 -17.47 -8.79 -4.88
C PHE A 528 -17.58 -10.21 -4.32
N LEU A 529 -17.91 -11.16 -5.20
CA LEU A 529 -18.02 -12.60 -4.91
C LEU A 529 -17.16 -13.39 -5.90
N ASN A 530 -15.96 -12.89 -6.16
CA ASN A 530 -14.92 -13.54 -6.96
C ASN A 530 -13.92 -14.24 -6.03
N GLY A 531 -13.03 -15.04 -6.60
CA GLY A 531 -11.93 -15.64 -5.83
C GLY A 531 -10.96 -14.61 -5.24
N PRO A 532 -9.89 -15.08 -4.57
CA PRO A 532 -8.86 -14.21 -4.02
C PRO A 532 -8.17 -13.35 -5.08
N ARG A 533 -8.25 -13.70 -6.37
CA ARG A 533 -7.77 -12.88 -7.49
C ARG A 533 -8.93 -12.42 -8.36
N PRO A 534 -8.85 -11.21 -8.95
CA PRO A 534 -9.85 -10.74 -9.92
C PRO A 534 -10.05 -11.63 -11.14
N THR A 535 -9.06 -12.48 -11.46
CA THR A 535 -9.06 -13.43 -12.58
C THR A 535 -9.64 -14.80 -12.23
N ASP A 536 -10.01 -15.04 -10.97
CA ASP A 536 -10.51 -16.34 -10.55
C ASP A 536 -11.95 -16.55 -11.01
N GLU A 537 -12.17 -17.60 -11.79
CA GLU A 537 -13.48 -17.99 -12.32
C GLU A 537 -13.81 -19.45 -12.01
N GLY A 538 -15.10 -19.77 -11.95
CA GLY A 538 -15.57 -21.16 -11.83
C GLY A 538 -15.19 -21.88 -10.53
N LEU A 539 -14.79 -21.14 -9.49
CA LEU A 539 -14.47 -21.71 -8.18
C LEU A 539 -15.69 -22.42 -7.58
N PRO A 540 -15.50 -23.51 -6.81
CA PRO A 540 -16.55 -24.08 -5.98
C PRO A 540 -17.14 -23.02 -5.06
N THR A 541 -18.42 -23.14 -4.69
CA THR A 541 -19.09 -22.20 -3.81
C THR A 541 -19.65 -22.87 -2.55
N VAL A 542 -19.92 -22.06 -1.52
CA VAL A 542 -20.74 -22.42 -0.37
C VAL A 542 -21.95 -21.51 -0.30
N SER A 543 -23.09 -22.09 0.10
CA SER A 543 -24.35 -21.37 0.17
C SER A 543 -24.40 -20.44 1.39
N SER A 544 -24.85 -19.21 1.18
CA SER A 544 -25.20 -18.25 2.23
C SER A 544 -26.68 -17.93 2.12
N ALA A 545 -27.48 -18.40 3.07
CA ALA A 545 -28.90 -18.08 3.12
C ALA A 545 -29.14 -16.57 3.32
N ALA A 546 -30.34 -16.11 2.96
CA ALA A 546 -30.74 -14.74 3.25
C ALA A 546 -30.68 -14.49 4.77
N ARG A 547 -30.11 -13.35 5.17
CA ARG A 547 -29.72 -13.10 6.56
C ARG A 547 -29.83 -11.64 6.96
N ALA A 548 -29.82 -11.39 8.26
CA ALA A 548 -29.69 -10.04 8.82
C ALA A 548 -28.21 -9.64 8.96
N LEU A 549 -27.85 -8.45 8.47
CA LEU A 549 -26.60 -7.76 8.80
C LEU A 549 -26.90 -6.59 9.75
N PRO A 550 -26.16 -6.44 10.86
CA PRO A 550 -26.42 -5.37 11.82
C PRO A 550 -26.12 -3.99 11.21
N VAL A 551 -26.98 -3.01 11.48
CA VAL A 551 -26.70 -1.59 11.23
C VAL A 551 -25.80 -1.08 12.35
N LEU A 552 -24.56 -0.77 12.01
CA LEU A 552 -23.55 -0.27 12.95
C LEU A 552 -23.62 1.26 13.12
N GLY A 553 -24.26 1.96 12.18
CA GLY A 553 -24.47 3.39 12.27
C GLY A 553 -25.28 3.97 11.11
N GLU A 554 -25.85 5.14 11.33
CA GLU A 554 -26.54 5.95 10.31
C GLU A 554 -25.92 7.35 10.28
N TYR A 555 -25.52 7.80 9.10
CA TYR A 555 -24.82 9.07 8.87
C TYR A 555 -25.45 9.84 7.70
N ASP A 556 -25.22 11.15 7.65
CA ASP A 556 -25.59 11.94 6.48
C ASP A 556 -24.60 11.64 5.34
N VAL A 557 -23.30 11.65 5.66
CA VAL A 557 -22.21 11.37 4.73
C VAL A 557 -21.30 10.29 5.28
N VAL A 558 -21.00 9.28 4.47
CA VAL A 558 -19.94 8.30 4.75
C VAL A 558 -18.84 8.44 3.71
N VAL A 559 -17.61 8.60 4.18
CA VAL A 559 -16.40 8.61 3.35
C VAL A 559 -15.68 7.28 3.52
N ALA A 560 -15.60 6.49 2.46
CA ALA A 560 -14.87 5.22 2.45
C ALA A 560 -13.43 5.47 1.96
N GLY A 561 -12.45 5.32 2.84
CA GLY A 561 -11.03 5.64 2.63
C GLY A 561 -10.70 7.04 3.17
N GLY A 562 -9.74 7.13 4.10
CA GLY A 562 -9.28 8.36 4.75
C GLY A 562 -7.96 8.91 4.20
N GLY A 563 -7.64 8.56 2.94
CA GLY A 563 -6.42 8.96 2.25
C GLY A 563 -6.40 10.41 1.78
N THR A 564 -5.61 10.70 0.74
CA THR A 564 -5.34 12.06 0.23
C THR A 564 -6.60 12.83 -0.20
N GLY A 565 -7.62 12.18 -0.74
CA GLY A 565 -8.92 12.80 -1.05
C GLY A 565 -9.98 12.60 0.05
N GLY A 566 -9.87 11.50 0.80
CA GLY A 566 -10.85 11.07 1.78
C GLY A 566 -10.88 11.91 3.05
N ALA A 567 -9.73 12.16 3.68
CA ALA A 567 -9.69 13.03 4.85
C ALA A 567 -10.19 14.45 4.54
N PRO A 568 -9.79 15.09 3.42
CA PRO A 568 -10.40 16.35 2.96
C PRO A 568 -11.92 16.28 2.74
N ALA A 569 -12.45 15.20 2.17
CA ALA A 569 -13.89 15.01 2.01
C ALA A 569 -14.62 14.95 3.34
N GLY A 570 -14.05 14.25 4.33
CA GLY A 570 -14.58 14.20 5.69
C GLY A 570 -14.66 15.59 6.34
N ILE A 571 -13.59 16.38 6.20
CA ILE A 571 -13.52 17.76 6.71
C ILE A 571 -14.55 18.65 6.00
N GLY A 572 -14.62 18.58 4.67
CA GLY A 572 -15.56 19.37 3.87
C GLY A 572 -17.01 19.08 4.24
N ALA A 573 -17.36 17.81 4.45
CA ALA A 573 -18.69 17.40 4.85
C ALA A 573 -19.03 17.85 6.28
N GLY A 574 -18.14 17.60 7.25
CA GLY A 574 -18.32 18.00 8.65
C GLY A 574 -18.45 19.52 8.82
N ARG A 575 -17.62 20.31 8.12
CA ARG A 575 -17.70 21.79 8.16
C ARG A 575 -19.00 22.36 7.59
N LYS A 576 -19.71 21.61 6.75
CA LYS A 576 -21.07 21.94 6.29
C LYS A 576 -22.18 21.44 7.22
N GLY A 577 -21.81 20.84 8.36
CA GLY A 577 -22.73 20.41 9.41
C GLY A 577 -23.31 19.01 9.23
N ALA A 578 -22.82 18.22 8.26
CA ALA A 578 -23.29 16.85 8.07
C ALA A 578 -22.76 15.93 9.16
N LYS A 579 -23.61 15.03 9.68
CA LYS A 579 -23.14 13.91 10.52
C LYS A 579 -22.29 12.99 9.64
N THR A 580 -20.97 13.05 9.84
CA THR A 580 -20.00 12.46 8.92
C THR A 580 -19.23 11.32 9.56
N LEU A 581 -19.02 10.23 8.83
CA LEU A 581 -18.10 9.15 9.19
C LEU A 581 -16.99 9.04 8.14
N VAL A 582 -15.73 8.98 8.58
CA VAL A 582 -14.58 8.59 7.75
C VAL A 582 -14.11 7.19 8.14
N ILE A 583 -14.16 6.26 7.20
CA ILE A 583 -13.68 4.89 7.36
C ILE A 583 -12.28 4.78 6.75
N GLU A 584 -11.31 4.26 7.49
CA GLU A 584 -9.95 4.00 7.02
C GLU A 584 -9.55 2.56 7.34
N PHE A 585 -9.07 1.84 6.34
CA PHE A 585 -8.58 0.47 6.48
C PHE A 585 -7.23 0.44 7.21
N GLN A 586 -6.43 1.48 7.04
CA GLN A 586 -5.17 1.67 7.74
C GLN A 586 -5.39 2.25 9.16
N ASP A 587 -4.29 2.45 9.87
CA ASP A 587 -4.23 2.96 11.25
C ASP A 587 -3.99 4.49 11.33
N HIS A 588 -3.78 5.17 10.21
CA HIS A 588 -3.73 6.64 10.13
C HIS A 588 -4.38 7.19 8.85
N LEU A 589 -4.77 8.47 8.91
CA LEU A 589 -5.29 9.24 7.79
C LEU A 589 -4.18 9.85 6.93
N GLY A 590 -4.52 10.24 5.70
CA GLY A 590 -3.67 11.03 4.79
C GLY A 590 -3.02 10.23 3.64
N GLY A 591 -3.06 8.90 3.71
CA GLY A 591 -2.60 8.01 2.64
C GLY A 591 -1.12 8.20 2.31
N VAL A 592 -0.82 8.40 1.02
CA VAL A 592 0.56 8.46 0.50
C VAL A 592 1.43 9.56 1.13
N GLY A 593 0.82 10.68 1.55
CA GLY A 593 1.51 11.81 2.16
C GLY A 593 1.84 11.64 3.65
N THR A 594 1.31 10.58 4.27
CA THR A 594 1.53 10.26 5.69
C THR A 594 2.12 8.87 5.83
N LEU A 595 1.31 7.81 5.66
CA LEU A 595 1.73 6.42 5.77
C LEU A 595 2.67 6.01 4.63
N GLY A 596 2.43 6.49 3.41
CA GLY A 596 3.31 6.23 2.25
C GLY A 596 4.65 6.98 2.28
N LEU A 597 4.84 7.89 3.25
CA LEU A 597 6.05 8.70 3.43
C LEU A 597 6.45 9.57 2.22
N ILE A 598 5.57 9.79 1.24
CA ILE A 598 5.81 10.78 0.17
C ILE A 598 5.40 12.16 0.69
N SER A 599 6.12 12.63 1.71
CA SER A 599 5.80 13.81 2.51
C SER A 599 6.20 15.15 1.86
N SER A 600 6.30 15.21 0.53
CA SER A 600 6.44 16.46 -0.22
C SER A 600 5.62 16.42 -1.49
N TYR A 601 5.17 17.60 -1.91
CA TYR A 601 4.50 17.76 -3.19
C TYR A 601 5.55 17.87 -4.29
N TYR A 602 5.53 16.91 -5.21
CA TYR A 602 6.28 17.01 -6.46
C TYR A 602 5.73 18.16 -7.32
N HIS A 603 4.42 18.16 -7.56
CA HIS A 603 3.70 19.20 -8.31
C HIS A 603 2.28 19.40 -7.73
N GLY A 604 1.48 20.27 -8.34
CA GLY A 604 0.04 20.38 -8.11
C GLY A 604 -0.43 21.75 -7.65
N TYR A 605 -1.75 21.94 -7.65
CA TYR A 605 -2.42 23.20 -7.33
C TYR A 605 -2.52 23.41 -5.82
N ARG A 606 -1.62 24.22 -5.25
CA ARG A 606 -1.43 24.40 -3.80
C ARG A 606 -2.13 25.65 -3.24
N LYS A 607 -3.37 25.90 -3.66
CA LYS A 607 -4.17 27.03 -3.16
C LYS A 607 -5.41 26.54 -2.42
N GLY A 608 -6.07 27.45 -1.71
CA GLY A 608 -7.34 27.24 -1.04
C GLY A 608 -7.22 26.22 0.09
N PHE A 609 -8.07 25.19 0.09
CA PHE A 609 -8.08 24.18 1.15
C PHE A 609 -6.71 23.53 1.40
N THR A 610 -5.93 23.21 0.36
CA THR A 610 -4.58 22.67 0.55
C THR A 610 -3.66 23.64 1.28
N GLU A 611 -3.69 24.92 0.90
CA GLU A 611 -2.85 25.95 1.52
C GLU A 611 -3.21 26.12 3.00
N GLU A 612 -4.50 26.09 3.33
CA GLU A 612 -5.01 26.12 4.71
C GLU A 612 -4.48 24.94 5.54
N ILE A 613 -4.51 23.71 5.00
CA ILE A 613 -3.97 22.54 5.71
C ILE A 613 -2.46 22.63 5.86
N ASP A 614 -1.73 23.10 4.85
CA ASP A 614 -0.29 23.31 4.96
C ASP A 614 0.03 24.34 6.06
N GLN A 615 -0.76 25.40 6.20
CA GLN A 615 -0.65 26.36 7.31
C GLN A 615 -0.88 25.68 8.67
N HIS A 616 -1.94 24.87 8.82
CA HIS A 616 -2.16 24.12 10.08
C HIS A 616 -1.01 23.18 10.44
N VAL A 617 -0.36 22.59 9.44
CA VAL A 617 0.81 21.71 9.65
C VAL A 617 2.02 22.52 10.10
N ASP A 618 2.24 23.67 9.47
CA ASP A 618 3.32 24.59 9.85
C ASP A 618 3.09 25.16 11.26
N GLU A 619 1.83 25.47 11.62
CA GLU A 619 1.42 25.93 12.94
C GLU A 619 1.59 24.86 14.03
N MET A 620 1.31 23.59 13.71
CA MET A 620 1.55 22.47 14.62
C MET A 620 3.05 22.29 14.94
N GLY A 621 3.93 22.65 13.99
CA GLY A 621 5.36 22.74 14.18
C GLY A 621 6.05 21.37 14.38
N GLY A 622 6.93 21.30 15.38
CA GLY A 622 7.70 20.10 15.70
C GLY A 622 9.03 19.93 14.95
N PRO A 623 9.70 18.78 15.13
CA PRO A 623 10.99 18.52 14.50
C PRO A 623 10.90 18.54 12.98
N LYS A 624 11.81 19.27 12.32
CA LYS A 624 11.94 19.23 10.86
C LYS A 624 12.42 17.86 10.44
N ARG A 625 11.70 17.23 9.52
CA ARG A 625 12.09 15.95 8.92
C ARG A 625 12.58 16.17 7.50
N LYS A 626 13.53 15.33 7.07
CA LYS A 626 14.16 15.46 5.76
C LYS A 626 13.11 15.32 4.65
N GLY A 627 13.17 16.23 3.67
CA GLY A 627 12.50 16.09 2.38
C GLY A 627 11.02 16.48 2.30
N GLY A 628 10.47 17.20 3.30
CA GLY A 628 9.12 17.74 3.20
C GLY A 628 8.48 18.06 4.55
N TRP A 629 7.15 17.93 4.66
CA TRP A 629 6.43 18.08 5.92
C TRP A 629 6.69 16.90 6.86
N ASN A 630 6.39 17.10 8.14
CA ASN A 630 6.39 16.04 9.15
C ASN A 630 5.12 15.17 8.98
N PRO A 631 5.22 13.87 8.63
CA PRO A 631 4.06 12.98 8.47
C PRO A 631 3.20 12.87 9.73
N VAL A 632 3.83 12.96 10.91
CA VAL A 632 3.15 12.90 12.22
C VAL A 632 2.30 14.15 12.44
N ALA A 633 2.80 15.32 12.07
CA ALA A 633 2.02 16.55 12.13
C ALA A 633 0.85 16.51 11.13
N LYS A 634 1.10 16.09 9.88
CA LYS A 634 0.08 16.06 8.82
C LYS A 634 -1.07 15.11 9.14
N ARG A 635 -0.79 13.89 9.63
CA ARG A 635 -1.85 12.92 10.01
C ARG A 635 -2.68 13.42 11.20
N GLU A 636 -2.07 14.13 12.13
CA GLU A 636 -2.76 14.69 13.28
C GLU A 636 -3.65 15.87 12.89
N VAL A 637 -3.17 16.77 12.00
CA VAL A 637 -4.01 17.83 11.43
C VAL A 637 -5.25 17.23 10.78
N TRP A 638 -5.12 16.15 9.98
CA TRP A 638 -6.30 15.48 9.40
C TRP A 638 -7.28 14.99 10.45
N ARG A 639 -6.79 14.32 11.49
CA ARG A 639 -7.63 13.78 12.57
C ARG A 639 -8.34 14.89 13.34
N ASN A 640 -7.61 15.92 13.77
CA ASN A 640 -8.16 17.03 14.54
C ASN A 640 -9.18 17.83 13.73
N GLN A 641 -8.90 18.12 12.47
CA GLN A 641 -9.85 18.86 11.62
C GLN A 641 -11.16 18.11 11.37
N ILE A 642 -11.15 16.77 11.30
CA ILE A 642 -12.39 15.97 11.20
C ILE A 642 -13.15 15.99 12.53
N VAL A 643 -12.46 15.78 13.65
CA VAL A 643 -13.08 15.73 14.99
C VAL A 643 -13.66 17.10 15.38
N GLU A 644 -12.93 18.19 15.13
CA GLU A 644 -13.38 19.57 15.35
C GLU A 644 -14.61 19.91 14.49
N ALA A 645 -14.71 19.33 13.30
CA ALA A 645 -15.88 19.43 12.43
C ALA A 645 -17.05 18.50 12.85
N GLY A 646 -16.90 17.75 13.95
CA GLY A 646 -17.92 16.84 14.47
C GLY A 646 -18.01 15.49 13.75
N GLY A 647 -17.00 15.12 12.97
CA GLY A 647 -16.93 13.84 12.27
C GLY A 647 -16.41 12.69 13.13
N ASP A 648 -16.93 11.49 12.89
CA ASP A 648 -16.42 10.24 13.46
C ASP A 648 -15.33 9.65 12.54
N ILE A 649 -14.37 8.92 13.12
CA ILE A 649 -13.29 8.23 12.38
C ILE A 649 -13.20 6.77 12.83
N TRP A 650 -13.29 5.84 11.90
CA TRP A 650 -13.12 4.40 12.16
C TRP A 650 -11.87 3.89 11.44
N PHE A 651 -10.78 3.69 12.20
CA PHE A 651 -9.54 3.06 11.72
C PHE A 651 -9.67 1.54 11.64
N SER A 652 -8.72 0.88 10.96
CA SER A 652 -8.68 -0.58 10.82
C SER A 652 -10.01 -1.19 10.37
N THR A 653 -10.75 -0.48 9.52
CA THR A 653 -12.09 -0.86 9.07
C THR A 653 -12.13 -0.92 7.55
N LEU A 654 -12.50 -2.07 7.01
CA LEU A 654 -12.60 -2.28 5.57
C LEU A 654 -14.04 -2.00 5.11
N ALA A 655 -14.23 -1.04 4.21
CA ALA A 655 -15.47 -0.92 3.45
C ALA A 655 -15.43 -1.94 2.29
N CYS A 656 -16.23 -3.01 2.40
CA CYS A 656 -16.14 -4.22 1.55
C CYS A 656 -17.37 -4.43 0.64
N GLY A 657 -18.32 -3.50 0.63
CA GLY A 657 -19.49 -3.56 -0.24
C GLY A 657 -20.36 -2.32 -0.11
N ALA A 658 -21.46 -2.29 -0.87
CA ALA A 658 -22.43 -1.21 -0.91
C ALA A 658 -23.84 -1.71 -0.61
N ILE A 659 -24.70 -0.83 -0.08
CA ILE A 659 -26.14 -1.04 -0.05
C ILE A 659 -26.75 -0.28 -1.23
N VAL A 660 -27.43 -0.98 -2.14
CA VAL A 660 -27.96 -0.39 -3.38
C VAL A 660 -29.47 -0.56 -3.47
N GLU A 661 -30.18 0.54 -3.69
CA GLU A 661 -31.62 0.54 -3.90
C GLU A 661 -31.95 1.31 -5.18
N ASN A 662 -32.58 0.65 -6.16
CA ASN A 662 -32.98 1.25 -7.44
C ASN A 662 -31.83 2.01 -8.15
N GLY A 663 -30.62 1.44 -8.13
CA GLY A 663 -29.43 2.06 -8.72
C GLY A 663 -28.79 3.18 -7.90
N ALA A 664 -29.26 3.43 -6.67
CA ALA A 664 -28.69 4.41 -5.76
C ALA A 664 -28.02 3.75 -4.55
N VAL A 665 -26.80 4.17 -4.23
CA VAL A 665 -26.08 3.77 -3.02
C VAL A 665 -26.75 4.42 -1.79
N LYS A 666 -27.04 3.61 -0.77
CA LYS A 666 -27.69 4.00 0.50
C LYS A 666 -26.80 3.80 1.72
N GLY A 667 -25.55 3.40 1.52
CA GLY A 667 -24.61 3.08 2.58
C GLY A 667 -23.54 2.10 2.12
N VAL A 668 -22.70 1.70 3.05
CA VAL A 668 -21.58 0.78 2.84
C VAL A 668 -21.68 -0.43 3.76
N VAL A 669 -21.20 -1.57 3.27
CA VAL A 669 -20.95 -2.75 4.09
C VAL A 669 -19.51 -2.67 4.59
N VAL A 670 -19.32 -2.86 5.89
CA VAL A 670 -18.01 -2.75 6.54
C VAL A 670 -17.65 -4.01 7.30
N ALA A 671 -16.37 -4.35 7.30
CA ALA A 671 -15.77 -5.33 8.20
C ALA A 671 -14.89 -4.58 9.20
N THR A 672 -15.25 -4.65 10.47
CA THR A 672 -14.57 -3.99 11.60
C THR A 672 -13.85 -5.03 12.45
N SER A 673 -13.03 -4.57 13.41
CA SER A 673 -12.45 -5.46 14.43
C SER A 673 -13.51 -6.14 15.33
N GLN A 674 -14.75 -5.65 15.35
CA GLN A 674 -15.88 -6.22 16.11
C GLN A 674 -16.85 -7.04 15.24
N GLY A 675 -16.57 -7.19 13.95
CA GLY A 675 -17.40 -7.95 13.00
C GLY A 675 -17.92 -7.14 11.82
N ARG A 676 -18.71 -7.80 10.97
CA ARG A 676 -19.27 -7.25 9.71
C ARG A 676 -20.67 -6.67 9.92
N GLY A 677 -20.94 -5.54 9.28
CA GLY A 677 -22.25 -4.88 9.33
C GLY A 677 -22.42 -3.78 8.29
N VAL A 678 -23.43 -2.96 8.47
CA VAL A 678 -23.85 -1.91 7.52
C VAL A 678 -23.75 -0.55 8.18
N VAL A 679 -23.21 0.43 7.46
CA VAL A 679 -23.33 1.85 7.80
C VAL A 679 -24.18 2.53 6.74
N LEU A 680 -25.37 3.02 7.13
CA LEU A 680 -26.28 3.71 6.23
C LEU A 680 -25.86 5.17 6.04
N ALA A 681 -26.06 5.69 4.82
CA ALA A 681 -25.67 7.03 4.42
C ALA A 681 -26.69 7.65 3.47
N LYS A 682 -26.87 8.98 3.51
CA LYS A 682 -27.63 9.70 2.47
C LYS A 682 -26.79 9.96 1.23
N ALA A 683 -25.48 10.15 1.40
CA ALA A 683 -24.50 10.23 0.33
C ALA A 683 -23.19 9.52 0.73
N VAL A 684 -22.53 8.87 -0.22
CA VAL A 684 -21.24 8.21 -0.02
C VAL A 684 -20.16 8.91 -0.84
N VAL A 685 -18.97 9.08 -0.26
CA VAL A 685 -17.76 9.47 -1.01
C VAL A 685 -16.80 8.29 -0.99
N ASP A 686 -16.67 7.62 -2.12
CA ASP A 686 -15.69 6.55 -2.36
C ASP A 686 -14.31 7.16 -2.63
N SER A 687 -13.48 7.15 -1.60
CA SER A 687 -12.09 7.59 -1.60
C SER A 687 -11.14 6.43 -1.27
N THR A 688 -11.57 5.20 -1.58
CA THR A 688 -10.76 3.97 -1.40
C THR A 688 -9.52 3.96 -2.30
N GLY A 689 -9.50 4.85 -3.30
CA GLY A 689 -8.50 4.95 -4.36
C GLY A 689 -8.71 3.93 -5.48
N ASN A 690 -9.41 2.83 -5.22
CA ASN A 690 -9.67 1.76 -6.19
C ASN A 690 -11.16 1.65 -6.59
N SER A 691 -11.96 2.66 -6.21
CA SER A 691 -13.38 2.76 -6.50
C SER A 691 -14.18 1.55 -5.99
N ASP A 692 -13.77 0.96 -4.86
CA ASP A 692 -14.27 -0.33 -4.40
C ASP A 692 -15.79 -0.30 -4.14
N ILE A 693 -16.33 0.82 -3.64
CA ILE A 693 -17.76 0.97 -3.32
C ILE A 693 -18.57 1.21 -4.58
N ALA A 694 -18.13 2.13 -5.43
CA ALA A 694 -18.82 2.42 -6.69
C ALA A 694 -18.86 1.17 -7.59
N VAL A 695 -17.75 0.45 -7.71
CA VAL A 695 -17.68 -0.77 -8.51
C VAL A 695 -18.49 -1.90 -7.88
N ALA A 696 -18.46 -2.09 -6.56
CA ALA A 696 -19.33 -3.04 -5.88
C ALA A 696 -20.82 -2.72 -6.12
N ALA A 697 -21.19 -1.44 -6.21
CA ALA A 697 -22.54 -1.00 -6.52
C ALA A 697 -22.96 -1.21 -8.00
N GLY A 698 -22.05 -1.69 -8.85
CA GLY A 698 -22.29 -1.97 -10.27
C GLY A 698 -21.81 -0.88 -11.23
N ALA A 699 -20.99 0.09 -10.78
CA ALA A 699 -20.39 1.05 -11.68
C ALA A 699 -19.45 0.36 -12.68
N LYS A 700 -19.54 0.76 -13.95
CA LYS A 700 -18.54 0.39 -14.96
C LYS A 700 -17.19 1.00 -14.57
N PHE A 701 -16.11 0.31 -14.91
CA PHE A 701 -14.75 0.77 -14.61
C PHE A 701 -13.75 0.39 -15.71
N MET A 702 -12.61 1.05 -15.68
CA MET A 702 -11.44 0.85 -16.52
C MET A 702 -10.27 0.38 -15.66
N THR A 703 -9.54 -0.60 -16.16
CA THR A 703 -8.33 -1.16 -15.56
C THR A 703 -7.50 -1.83 -16.66
N THR A 704 -6.39 -2.47 -16.32
CA THR A 704 -5.60 -3.27 -17.26
C THR A 704 -6.44 -4.38 -17.88
N SER A 705 -6.31 -4.55 -19.19
CA SER A 705 -7.13 -5.46 -20.02
C SER A 705 -6.24 -6.15 -21.06
N ALA A 706 -6.84 -6.92 -21.98
CA ALA A 706 -6.12 -7.54 -23.10
C ALA A 706 -5.50 -6.52 -24.07
N GLU A 707 -5.93 -5.25 -24.06
CA GLU A 707 -5.43 -4.22 -24.98
C GLU A 707 -3.96 -3.86 -24.69
N HIS A 708 -3.58 -3.71 -23.42
CA HIS A 708 -2.22 -3.40 -23.00
C HIS A 708 -1.95 -3.79 -21.54
N VAL A 709 -0.69 -4.08 -21.23
CA VAL A 709 -0.20 -4.36 -19.87
C VAL A 709 0.42 -3.12 -19.20
N ALA A 710 0.00 -1.93 -19.61
CA ALA A 710 0.55 -0.68 -19.12
C ALA A 710 0.02 -0.36 -17.70
N MET A 711 0.95 -0.10 -16.78
CA MET A 711 0.67 0.33 -15.41
C MET A 711 1.75 1.33 -14.99
N GLN A 712 1.39 2.31 -14.15
CA GLN A 712 2.40 3.14 -13.51
C GLN A 712 3.14 2.36 -12.41
N GLY A 713 4.45 2.60 -12.31
CA GLY A 713 5.32 2.03 -11.30
C GLY A 713 4.93 2.41 -9.88
N THR A 714 5.23 1.52 -8.95
CA THR A 714 4.93 1.64 -7.54
C THR A 714 6.06 1.11 -6.68
N GLY A 715 5.93 1.32 -5.38
CA GLY A 715 6.88 0.92 -4.37
C GLY A 715 6.20 0.75 -3.02
N LEU A 716 7.00 0.38 -2.04
CA LEU A 716 6.60 0.26 -0.65
C LEU A 716 7.76 0.79 0.18
N SER A 717 7.53 1.93 0.83
CA SER A 717 8.61 2.76 1.37
C SER A 717 9.18 2.17 2.67
N PRO A 718 10.52 2.01 2.78
CA PRO A 718 11.14 1.66 4.05
C PRO A 718 10.98 2.80 5.05
N ARG A 719 10.83 2.46 6.32
CA ARG A 719 10.65 3.41 7.41
C ARG A 719 11.85 3.33 8.34
N ALA A 720 12.49 4.47 8.57
CA ALA A 720 13.34 4.68 9.75
C ALA A 720 12.57 5.46 10.82
N LEU A 721 12.97 5.36 12.08
CA LEU A 721 12.41 6.18 13.14
C LEU A 721 12.65 7.66 12.87
N GLY A 722 11.61 8.49 13.01
CA GLY A 722 11.70 9.92 12.74
C GLY A 722 11.69 10.31 11.26
N THR A 723 11.48 9.38 10.33
CA THR A 723 11.55 9.67 8.90
C THR A 723 10.49 10.67 8.44
N GLY A 724 10.90 11.55 7.52
CA GLY A 724 10.03 12.41 6.72
C GLY A 724 9.72 11.76 5.38
N TYR A 725 10.50 12.13 4.36
CA TYR A 725 10.25 11.74 2.97
C TYR A 725 11.03 10.49 2.53
N HIS A 726 10.31 9.46 2.09
CA HIS A 726 10.81 8.38 1.26
C HIS A 726 9.81 8.07 0.15
N ASN A 727 10.31 7.92 -1.07
CA ASN A 727 9.52 7.55 -2.23
C ASN A 727 10.26 6.44 -2.97
N THR A 728 9.55 5.37 -3.28
CA THR A 728 10.09 4.20 -3.96
C THR A 728 9.29 3.92 -5.24
N ASP A 729 9.99 3.40 -6.26
CA ASP A 729 9.39 3.00 -7.54
C ASP A 729 10.23 1.88 -8.14
N TYR A 730 9.88 0.65 -7.79
CA TYR A 730 10.62 -0.54 -8.17
C TYR A 730 9.75 -1.69 -8.68
N SER A 731 8.42 -1.61 -8.54
CA SER A 731 7.51 -2.71 -8.88
C SER A 731 6.24 -2.27 -9.61
N PHE A 732 5.38 -3.23 -9.91
CA PHE A 732 3.96 -3.03 -10.22
C PHE A 732 3.11 -3.74 -9.16
N ALA A 733 1.90 -3.22 -8.91
CA ALA A 733 0.93 -3.88 -8.05
C ALA A 733 -0.49 -3.61 -8.56
N ASP A 734 -1.33 -4.65 -8.60
CA ASP A 734 -2.79 -4.53 -8.68
C ASP A 734 -3.36 -4.65 -7.26
N GLU A 735 -3.77 -3.52 -6.67
CA GLU A 735 -4.35 -3.49 -5.32
C GLU A 735 -5.76 -4.10 -5.21
N SER A 736 -6.37 -4.52 -6.33
CA SER A 736 -7.56 -5.37 -6.31
C SER A 736 -7.25 -6.86 -6.17
N ASP A 737 -5.97 -7.25 -6.24
CA ASP A 737 -5.48 -8.62 -6.07
C ASP A 737 -4.78 -8.80 -4.69
N PRO A 738 -5.46 -9.37 -3.68
CA PRO A 738 -4.87 -9.76 -2.40
C PRO A 738 -3.60 -10.61 -2.49
N VAL A 739 -3.44 -11.47 -3.51
CA VAL A 739 -2.22 -12.27 -3.71
C VAL A 739 -1.06 -11.36 -4.10
N ASP A 740 -1.32 -10.37 -4.96
CA ASP A 740 -0.32 -9.39 -5.36
C ASP A 740 0.07 -8.46 -4.19
N GLN A 741 -0.91 -8.05 -3.37
CA GLN A 741 -0.63 -7.29 -2.14
C GLN A 741 0.24 -8.09 -1.17
N TRP A 742 -0.05 -9.38 -0.98
CA TRP A 742 0.79 -10.28 -0.19
C TRP A 742 2.21 -10.34 -0.74
N ARG A 743 2.37 -10.57 -2.05
CA ARG A 743 3.66 -10.60 -2.73
C ARG A 743 4.43 -9.29 -2.56
N MET A 744 3.79 -8.14 -2.74
CA MET A 744 4.42 -6.82 -2.61
C MET A 744 4.94 -6.58 -1.20
N ILE A 745 4.16 -6.95 -0.17
CA ILE A 745 4.54 -6.77 1.23
C ILE A 745 5.70 -7.70 1.60
N VAL A 746 5.63 -8.98 1.26
CA VAL A 746 6.69 -9.96 1.57
C VAL A 746 7.99 -9.61 0.83
N ALA A 747 7.92 -9.31 -0.47
CA ALA A 747 9.08 -8.90 -1.26
C ALA A 747 9.70 -7.59 -0.73
N GLY A 748 8.86 -6.60 -0.38
CA GLY A 748 9.31 -5.35 0.22
C GLY A 748 10.04 -5.54 1.55
N ARG A 749 9.55 -6.41 2.43
CA ARG A 749 10.23 -6.73 3.71
C ARG A 749 11.57 -7.42 3.49
N LYS A 750 11.66 -8.36 2.53
CA LYS A 750 12.94 -8.98 2.16
C LYS A 750 13.92 -7.93 1.64
N LYS A 751 13.48 -7.06 0.73
CA LYS A 751 14.28 -5.99 0.12
C LYS A 751 14.79 -4.97 1.14
N TYR A 752 13.98 -4.62 2.14
CA TYR A 752 14.28 -3.58 3.11
C TYR A 752 14.51 -4.11 4.53
N ARG A 753 14.91 -5.38 4.67
CA ARG A 753 15.05 -6.11 5.95
C ARG A 753 15.86 -5.39 7.03
N GLY A 754 16.84 -4.56 6.63
CA GLY A 754 17.68 -3.78 7.54
C GLY A 754 17.04 -2.47 8.05
N SER A 755 15.84 -2.11 7.59
CA SER A 755 15.13 -0.90 8.02
C SER A 755 14.48 -1.09 9.39
N TYR A 756 14.07 0.00 10.05
CA TYR A 756 13.32 -0.10 11.31
C TYR A 756 11.95 -0.75 11.08
N ASP A 757 11.23 -0.31 10.05
CA ASP A 757 9.96 -0.90 9.62
C ASP A 757 9.74 -0.68 8.12
N LEU A 758 8.60 -1.17 7.61
CA LEU A 758 8.09 -0.93 6.27
C LEU A 758 6.76 -0.21 6.36
N SER A 759 6.48 0.70 5.43
CA SER A 759 5.15 1.32 5.32
C SER A 759 4.05 0.25 5.16
N SER A 760 2.88 0.50 5.73
CA SER A 760 1.66 -0.29 5.54
C SER A 760 0.88 0.08 4.26
N PHE A 761 1.33 1.11 3.52
CA PHE A 761 0.65 1.66 2.36
C PHE A 761 1.47 1.43 1.07
N ILE A 762 0.92 0.70 0.12
CA ILE A 762 1.53 0.53 -1.21
C ILE A 762 1.30 1.81 -2.02
N ASP A 763 2.40 2.44 -2.46
CA ASP A 763 2.40 3.77 -3.08
C ASP A 763 2.01 3.69 -4.57
N THR A 764 0.84 3.14 -4.88
CA THR A 764 0.39 3.00 -6.27
C THR A 764 -0.06 4.33 -6.85
N ARG A 765 0.20 4.48 -8.15
CA ARG A 765 -0.06 5.69 -8.94
C ARG A 765 -1.21 5.52 -9.93
N GLU A 766 -1.66 4.28 -10.10
CA GLU A 766 -2.71 3.88 -11.02
C GLU A 766 -3.52 2.74 -10.37
N ARG A 767 -4.85 2.83 -10.41
CA ARG A 767 -5.83 1.90 -9.84
C ARG A 767 -7.06 1.81 -10.75
N ARG A 768 -8.10 1.07 -10.37
CA ARG A 768 -9.40 1.07 -11.10
C ARG A 768 -10.00 2.48 -11.14
N ARG A 769 -10.43 2.89 -12.34
CA ARG A 769 -11.08 4.18 -12.61
C ARG A 769 -12.51 3.96 -13.04
N ILE A 770 -13.48 4.70 -12.52
CA ILE A 770 -14.87 4.59 -12.98
C ILE A 770 -15.06 5.09 -14.40
N VAL A 771 -16.08 4.58 -15.09
CA VAL A 771 -16.70 5.30 -16.21
C VAL A 771 -17.74 6.23 -15.60
N GLY A 772 -17.52 7.54 -15.75
CA GLY A 772 -18.37 8.57 -15.17
C GLY A 772 -19.18 9.34 -16.20
N ASP A 773 -20.01 10.28 -15.72
CA ASP A 773 -20.84 11.13 -16.57
C ASP A 773 -20.03 12.09 -17.47
N ALA A 774 -18.75 12.30 -17.15
CA ALA A 774 -17.75 12.94 -18.03
C ALA A 774 -16.43 12.16 -17.97
N TYR A 775 -15.72 12.08 -19.10
CA TYR A 775 -14.45 11.35 -19.22
C TYR A 775 -13.33 12.29 -19.67
N ILE A 776 -12.23 12.32 -18.92
CA ILE A 776 -11.07 13.20 -19.21
C ILE A 776 -9.98 12.41 -19.94
N SER A 777 -9.67 12.81 -21.15
CA SER A 777 -8.61 12.25 -21.99
C SER A 777 -7.36 13.15 -22.00
N PRO A 778 -6.20 12.65 -22.48
CA PRO A 778 -5.03 13.51 -22.69
C PRO A 778 -5.28 14.65 -23.68
N LEU A 779 -6.16 14.44 -24.67
CA LEU A 779 -6.51 15.46 -25.66
C LEU A 779 -7.22 16.65 -25.01
N ASP A 780 -8.13 16.38 -24.07
CA ASP A 780 -8.85 17.42 -23.33
C ASP A 780 -7.90 18.36 -22.60
N ILE A 781 -6.83 17.80 -22.01
CA ILE A 781 -5.85 18.60 -21.27
C ILE A 781 -4.94 19.38 -22.22
N ILE A 782 -4.44 18.74 -23.29
CA ILE A 782 -3.54 19.41 -24.25
C ILE A 782 -4.26 20.55 -25.00
N ASN A 783 -5.54 20.35 -25.33
CA ASN A 783 -6.37 21.36 -26.01
C ASN A 783 -6.95 22.42 -25.04
N GLY A 784 -6.70 22.31 -23.73
CA GLY A 784 -7.17 23.27 -22.74
C GLY A 784 -8.69 23.29 -22.60
N ARG A 785 -9.34 22.12 -22.65
CA ARG A 785 -10.80 22.00 -22.57
C ARG A 785 -11.33 22.60 -21.27
N THR A 786 -12.37 23.40 -21.40
CA THR A 786 -13.12 24.02 -20.31
C THR A 786 -14.41 23.26 -20.02
N TRP A 787 -14.85 23.29 -18.77
CA TRP A 787 -16.09 22.65 -18.31
C TRP A 787 -16.90 23.61 -17.43
N HIS A 788 -18.19 23.73 -17.69
CA HIS A 788 -19.10 24.60 -16.93
C HIS A 788 -19.26 24.19 -15.47
N ASP A 789 -19.01 22.91 -15.16
CA ASP A 789 -19.15 22.26 -13.87
C ASP A 789 -17.79 21.92 -13.22
N THR A 790 -16.72 22.65 -13.55
CA THR A 790 -15.39 22.48 -12.92
C THR A 790 -15.45 22.65 -11.39
N ILE A 791 -14.92 21.70 -10.63
CA ILE A 791 -14.86 21.74 -9.15
C ILE A 791 -13.44 21.65 -8.58
N ALA A 792 -12.44 21.33 -9.41
CA ALA A 792 -11.03 21.36 -9.02
C ALA A 792 -10.15 21.77 -10.20
N ILE A 793 -9.03 22.44 -9.92
CA ILE A 793 -7.95 22.69 -10.88
C ILE A 793 -6.79 21.77 -10.55
N HIS A 794 -6.33 21.02 -11.54
CA HIS A 794 -5.22 20.09 -11.41
C HIS A 794 -4.02 20.60 -12.22
N GLU A 795 -2.80 20.48 -11.67
CA GLU A 795 -1.58 20.95 -12.32
C GLU A 795 -0.46 19.92 -12.20
N SER A 796 0.27 19.67 -13.27
CA SER A 796 1.41 18.75 -13.28
C SER A 796 2.29 19.05 -14.47
N ASN A 797 3.53 18.60 -14.41
CA ASN A 797 4.47 18.59 -15.54
C ASN A 797 4.53 17.19 -16.20
N PHE A 798 3.45 16.42 -16.15
CA PHE A 798 3.35 15.05 -16.67
C PHE A 798 4.28 14.03 -16.00
N ASP A 799 4.14 13.86 -14.68
CA ASP A 799 4.85 12.86 -13.87
C ASP A 799 4.38 11.41 -14.17
N THR A 800 4.89 10.80 -15.24
CA THR A 800 4.60 9.40 -15.56
C THR A 800 5.66 8.47 -14.98
N HIS A 801 5.23 7.41 -14.30
CA HIS A 801 6.10 6.33 -13.78
C HIS A 801 5.98 5.04 -14.59
N GLY A 802 5.63 5.16 -15.86
CA GLY A 802 5.51 4.03 -16.78
C GLY A 802 5.35 4.51 -18.21
N TYR A 803 5.14 3.58 -19.13
CA TYR A 803 4.96 3.91 -20.54
C TYR A 803 3.53 4.36 -20.85
N THR A 804 3.42 5.23 -21.86
CA THR A 804 2.14 5.77 -22.36
C THR A 804 1.56 4.89 -23.46
N VAL A 805 0.25 4.93 -23.63
CA VAL A 805 -0.50 4.14 -24.63
C VAL A 805 -1.35 5.00 -25.56
N HIS A 806 -1.72 6.21 -25.13
CA HIS A 806 -2.55 7.12 -25.91
C HIS A 806 -1.81 7.56 -27.17
N PRO A 807 -2.44 7.53 -28.37
CA PRO A 807 -1.78 7.83 -29.64
C PRO A 807 -1.01 9.16 -29.67
N VAL A 808 -1.52 10.19 -29.00
CA VAL A 808 -0.83 11.50 -28.91
C VAL A 808 0.59 11.34 -28.36
N PHE A 809 0.78 10.52 -27.33
CA PHE A 809 2.08 10.28 -26.67
C PHE A 809 2.94 9.25 -27.37
N LEU A 810 2.43 8.57 -28.41
CA LEU A 810 3.23 7.73 -29.31
C LEU A 810 3.83 8.55 -30.45
N ILE A 811 3.41 9.81 -30.61
CA ILE A 811 3.86 10.74 -31.67
C ILE A 811 4.65 11.89 -31.05
N ASP A 812 4.08 12.53 -30.02
CA ASP A 812 4.67 13.68 -29.33
C ASP A 812 4.46 13.55 -27.81
N PHE A 813 5.57 13.50 -27.07
CA PHE A 813 5.55 13.28 -25.63
C PHE A 813 5.79 14.61 -24.88
N PRO A 814 4.91 14.99 -23.92
CA PRO A 814 5.00 16.28 -23.23
C PRO A 814 6.04 16.23 -22.10
N ASP A 815 7.33 16.10 -22.45
CA ASP A 815 8.39 15.95 -21.45
C ASP A 815 8.50 17.19 -20.54
N LYS A 816 8.09 17.03 -19.28
CA LYS A 816 8.15 18.07 -18.24
C LYS A 816 7.44 19.38 -18.60
N LYS A 817 6.44 19.33 -19.47
CA LYS A 817 5.66 20.51 -19.82
C LYS A 817 4.60 20.76 -18.75
N ASP A 818 4.58 21.96 -18.18
CA ASP A 818 3.53 22.37 -17.25
C ASP A 818 2.17 22.35 -17.94
N MET A 819 1.23 21.62 -17.35
CA MET A 819 -0.11 21.42 -17.84
C MET A 819 -1.10 21.65 -16.71
N GLN A 820 -2.19 22.33 -17.03
CA GLN A 820 -3.32 22.57 -16.13
C GLN A 820 -4.56 21.88 -16.71
N ALA A 821 -5.35 21.24 -15.85
CA ALA A 821 -6.55 20.51 -16.21
C ALA A 821 -7.70 20.91 -15.26
N PRO A 822 -8.74 21.60 -15.75
CA PRO A 822 -9.97 21.76 -15.02
C PRO A 822 -10.70 20.41 -14.92
N VAL A 823 -11.11 20.01 -13.70
CA VAL A 823 -11.79 18.73 -13.44
C VAL A 823 -13.28 18.99 -13.18
N PRO A 824 -14.20 18.49 -14.04
CA PRO A 824 -15.63 18.64 -13.87
C PRO A 824 -16.20 17.75 -12.76
N TYR A 825 -17.27 18.21 -12.10
CA TYR A 825 -18.04 17.44 -11.12
C TYR A 825 -18.51 16.10 -11.69
N ARG A 826 -18.96 16.09 -12.96
CA ARG A 826 -19.40 14.88 -13.65
C ARG A 826 -18.34 13.78 -13.79
N ALA A 827 -17.04 14.09 -13.68
CA ALA A 827 -15.99 13.07 -13.69
C ALA A 827 -15.91 12.25 -12.38
N LEU A 828 -16.54 12.73 -11.30
CA LEU A 828 -16.62 12.05 -10.00
C LEU A 828 -17.90 11.18 -9.87
N LEU A 829 -18.86 11.32 -10.79
CA LEU A 829 -20.15 10.62 -10.76
C LEU A 829 -20.09 9.36 -11.62
N PRO A 830 -20.20 8.14 -11.07
CA PRO A 830 -20.24 6.92 -11.87
C PRO A 830 -21.49 6.86 -12.75
N GLU A 831 -21.31 6.55 -14.03
CA GLU A 831 -22.40 6.53 -15.02
C GLU A 831 -23.50 5.55 -14.57
N GLY A 832 -24.73 6.05 -14.46
CA GLY A 832 -25.91 5.24 -14.13
C GLY A 832 -26.06 4.81 -12.67
N ILE A 833 -25.13 5.20 -11.78
CA ILE A 833 -25.21 4.94 -10.34
C ILE A 833 -25.38 6.25 -9.57
N GLU A 834 -26.34 6.31 -8.66
CA GLU A 834 -26.67 7.49 -7.85
C GLU A 834 -26.18 7.33 -6.39
N GLY A 835 -26.09 8.42 -5.63
CA GLY A 835 -25.77 8.38 -4.18
C GLY A 835 -24.30 8.15 -3.81
N VAL A 836 -23.38 8.04 -4.78
CA VAL A 836 -21.93 7.92 -4.56
C VAL A 836 -21.11 8.86 -5.46
N LEU A 837 -20.08 9.49 -4.88
CA LEU A 837 -19.01 10.21 -5.59
C LEU A 837 -17.70 9.42 -5.47
N VAL A 838 -16.87 9.41 -6.51
CA VAL A 838 -15.53 8.81 -6.48
C VAL A 838 -14.47 9.91 -6.54
N THR A 839 -13.42 9.82 -5.73
CA THR A 839 -12.33 10.82 -5.71
C THR A 839 -10.95 10.23 -5.97
N GLY A 840 -9.96 11.09 -6.22
CA GLY A 840 -8.55 10.72 -6.34
C GLY A 840 -8.25 9.89 -7.58
N LEU A 841 -7.56 8.75 -7.38
CA LEU A 841 -7.13 7.88 -8.48
C LEU A 841 -8.30 7.19 -9.20
N GLY A 842 -9.48 7.13 -8.58
CA GLY A 842 -10.63 6.41 -9.09
C GLY A 842 -11.51 7.18 -10.07
N ILE A 843 -11.30 8.48 -10.25
CA ILE A 843 -12.17 9.33 -11.10
C ILE A 843 -12.18 8.90 -12.57
N SER A 844 -13.16 9.38 -13.33
CA SER A 844 -13.29 9.03 -14.74
C SER A 844 -12.31 9.78 -15.64
N ALA A 845 -11.19 9.11 -15.93
CA ALA A 845 -10.16 9.61 -16.82
C ALA A 845 -9.41 8.47 -17.53
N HIS A 846 -8.79 8.80 -18.66
CA HIS A 846 -7.82 7.94 -19.32
C HIS A 846 -6.59 7.75 -18.42
N ARG A 847 -5.95 6.57 -18.45
CA ARG A 847 -4.75 6.32 -17.64
C ARG A 847 -3.63 7.35 -17.84
N ASP A 848 -3.38 7.72 -19.09
CA ASP A 848 -2.32 8.67 -19.41
C ASP A 848 -2.71 10.13 -19.10
N ALA A 849 -3.94 10.41 -18.66
CA ALA A 849 -4.29 11.70 -18.07
C ALA A 849 -3.96 11.74 -16.56
N MET A 850 -3.88 10.58 -15.89
CA MET A 850 -3.62 10.50 -14.45
C MET A 850 -2.29 11.10 -13.99
N PRO A 851 -1.16 11.05 -14.73
CA PRO A 851 0.05 11.83 -14.40
C PRO A 851 -0.21 13.31 -14.09
N ILE A 852 -1.29 13.88 -14.65
CA ILE A 852 -1.71 15.25 -14.42
C ILE A 852 -2.74 15.34 -13.29
N LEU A 853 -3.68 14.40 -13.26
CA LEU A 853 -4.84 14.47 -12.38
C LEU A 853 -4.58 13.94 -10.95
N ARG A 854 -3.46 13.26 -10.68
CA ARG A 854 -3.24 12.57 -9.39
C ARG A 854 -2.38 13.29 -8.35
N MET A 855 -1.96 14.54 -8.62
CA MET A 855 -1.09 15.26 -7.69
C MET A 855 -1.77 15.49 -6.34
N GLN A 856 -1.05 15.21 -5.24
CA GLN A 856 -1.60 15.26 -3.88
C GLN A 856 -2.40 16.53 -3.55
N PRO A 857 -1.91 17.76 -3.80
CA PRO A 857 -2.66 18.97 -3.44
C PRO A 857 -3.91 19.17 -4.32
N CYS A 858 -3.89 18.70 -5.56
CA CYS A 858 -5.07 18.72 -6.43
C CYS A 858 -6.15 17.78 -5.89
N VAL A 859 -5.76 16.57 -5.51
CA VAL A 859 -6.67 15.55 -4.94
C VAL A 859 -7.23 16.00 -3.59
N GLN A 860 -6.47 16.73 -2.78
CA GLN A 860 -6.97 17.31 -1.53
C GLN A 860 -8.09 18.32 -1.77
N ASN A 861 -7.88 19.26 -2.70
CA ASN A 861 -8.89 20.25 -3.10
C ASN A 861 -10.15 19.56 -3.69
N GLN A 862 -9.96 18.56 -4.56
CA GLN A 862 -11.04 17.75 -5.12
C GLN A 862 -11.84 17.01 -4.02
N GLY A 863 -11.14 16.39 -3.07
CA GLY A 863 -11.74 15.67 -1.95
C GLY A 863 -12.61 16.58 -1.09
N TYR A 864 -12.09 17.75 -0.71
CA TYR A 864 -12.86 18.75 0.04
C TYR A 864 -14.14 19.18 -0.70
N ALA A 865 -14.04 19.46 -2.01
CA ALA A 865 -15.19 19.80 -2.84
C ALA A 865 -16.25 18.68 -2.88
N ALA A 866 -15.82 17.41 -3.00
CA ALA A 866 -16.71 16.25 -2.96
C ALA A 866 -17.42 16.10 -1.61
N GLY A 867 -16.72 16.36 -0.50
CA GLY A 867 -17.32 16.37 0.84
C GLY A 867 -18.40 17.43 1.01
N VAL A 868 -18.13 18.65 0.57
CA VAL A 868 -19.11 19.76 0.59
C VAL A 868 -20.33 19.43 -0.28
N ALA A 869 -20.11 18.87 -1.48
CA ALA A 869 -21.18 18.41 -2.37
C ALA A 869 -22.06 17.35 -1.70
N ALA A 870 -21.45 16.31 -1.13
CA ALA A 870 -22.14 15.21 -0.44
C ALA A 870 -22.98 15.72 0.74
N ALA A 871 -22.42 16.60 1.58
CA ALA A 871 -23.16 17.20 2.69
C ALA A 871 -24.34 18.06 2.22
N THR A 872 -24.15 18.86 1.16
CA THR A 872 -25.20 19.72 0.62
C THR A 872 -26.40 18.90 0.12
N VAL A 873 -26.15 17.81 -0.61
CA VAL A 873 -27.26 16.97 -1.11
C VAL A 873 -27.92 16.16 0.00
N ALA A 874 -27.15 15.72 1.01
CA ALA A 874 -27.66 15.00 2.17
C ALA A 874 -28.56 15.89 3.04
N GLU A 875 -28.22 17.18 3.18
CA GLU A 875 -29.04 18.19 3.85
C GLU A 875 -30.34 18.46 3.07
N GLN A 876 -30.24 18.67 1.76
CA GLN A 876 -31.38 19.02 0.91
C GLN A 876 -32.28 17.83 0.56
N GLY A 877 -31.81 16.60 0.74
CA GLY A 877 -32.53 15.38 0.39
C GLY A 877 -32.72 15.19 -1.12
N ILE A 878 -31.74 15.62 -1.92
CA ILE A 878 -31.77 15.53 -3.39
C ILE A 878 -30.72 14.56 -3.93
N PRO A 879 -30.85 14.05 -5.17
CA PRO A 879 -29.81 13.25 -5.82
C PRO A 879 -28.52 14.05 -6.06
N LEU A 880 -27.35 13.39 -6.13
CA LEU A 880 -26.07 14.06 -6.39
C LEU A 880 -26.07 14.81 -7.73
N ARG A 881 -26.67 14.21 -8.75
CA ARG A 881 -26.84 14.83 -10.08
C ARG A 881 -27.71 16.08 -10.10
N SER A 882 -28.47 16.34 -9.03
CA SER A 882 -29.32 17.52 -8.90
C SER A 882 -28.65 18.68 -8.15
N LEU A 883 -27.39 18.50 -7.71
CA LEU A 883 -26.64 19.55 -7.03
C LEU A 883 -26.53 20.82 -7.89
N ASP A 884 -26.77 21.98 -7.28
CA ASP A 884 -26.41 23.27 -7.86
C ASP A 884 -24.88 23.45 -7.82
N VAL A 885 -24.20 22.99 -8.88
CA VAL A 885 -22.74 23.09 -8.99
C VAL A 885 -22.27 24.54 -8.99
N LYS A 886 -23.08 25.52 -9.43
CA LYS A 886 -22.69 26.94 -9.39
C LYS A 886 -22.61 27.45 -7.96
N ALA A 887 -23.49 27.00 -7.05
CA ALA A 887 -23.38 27.31 -5.64
C ALA A 887 -22.11 26.70 -5.02
N LEU A 888 -21.76 25.45 -5.38
CA LEU A 888 -20.51 24.83 -4.95
C LEU A 888 -19.28 25.59 -5.48
N GLN A 889 -19.26 25.95 -6.76
CA GLN A 889 -18.17 26.72 -7.38
C GLN A 889 -17.96 28.06 -6.67
N LYS A 890 -19.03 28.79 -6.33
CA LYS A 890 -18.93 30.05 -5.58
C LYS A 890 -18.24 29.86 -4.23
N HIS A 891 -18.63 28.83 -3.47
CA HIS A 891 -17.96 28.47 -2.21
C HIS A 891 -16.48 28.16 -2.42
N LEU A 892 -16.14 27.40 -3.46
CA LEU A 892 -14.74 27.03 -3.76
C LEU A 892 -13.90 28.23 -4.22
N VAL A 893 -14.49 29.21 -4.92
CA VAL A 893 -13.85 30.49 -5.25
C VAL A 893 -13.64 31.33 -3.99
N GLU A 894 -14.65 31.41 -3.10
CA GLU A 894 -14.57 32.16 -1.84
C GLU A 894 -13.41 31.68 -0.95
N ILE A 895 -13.15 30.38 -0.91
CA ILE A 895 -12.01 29.82 -0.15
C ILE A 895 -10.71 29.75 -0.96
N GLY A 896 -10.69 30.18 -2.22
CA GLY A 896 -9.49 30.20 -3.07
C GLY A 896 -9.08 28.86 -3.70
N SER A 897 -9.90 27.81 -3.56
CA SER A 897 -9.68 26.50 -4.22
C SER A 897 -9.98 26.52 -5.72
N LEU A 898 -10.73 27.50 -6.21
CA LEU A 898 -10.97 27.75 -7.64
C LEU A 898 -10.73 29.22 -8.01
N PRO A 899 -10.29 29.52 -9.24
CA PRO A 899 -10.28 30.88 -9.77
C PRO A 899 -11.69 31.35 -10.17
N GLU A 900 -11.93 32.67 -10.15
CA GLU A 900 -13.24 33.28 -10.43
C GLU A 900 -13.72 33.00 -11.86
N GLU A 901 -12.80 32.84 -12.82
CA GLU A 901 -13.12 32.58 -14.23
C GLU A 901 -13.96 31.29 -14.44
N VAL A 902 -13.88 30.32 -13.52
CA VAL A 902 -14.66 29.07 -13.59
C VAL A 902 -16.17 29.33 -13.47
N LEU A 903 -16.60 30.42 -12.86
CA LEU A 903 -18.02 30.77 -12.73
C LEU A 903 -18.67 31.04 -14.09
N GLU A 904 -17.90 31.54 -15.06
CA GLU A 904 -18.38 31.87 -16.41
C GLU A 904 -18.01 30.80 -17.46
N ALA A 905 -17.26 29.77 -17.06
CA ALA A 905 -16.82 28.70 -17.95
C ALA A 905 -18.01 27.97 -18.62
N GLN A 906 -17.82 27.58 -19.87
CA GLN A 906 -18.74 26.77 -20.67
C GLN A 906 -18.00 25.52 -21.15
N ASP A 907 -18.75 24.47 -21.49
CA ASP A 907 -18.16 23.27 -22.10
C ASP A 907 -17.58 23.62 -23.48
N SER A 908 -16.33 23.26 -23.73
CA SER A 908 -15.73 23.49 -25.06
C SER A 908 -16.44 22.67 -26.14
N GLY A 909 -16.67 23.29 -27.31
CA GLY A 909 -17.20 22.60 -28.49
C GLY A 909 -16.10 22.03 -29.40
N PRO A 910 -16.49 21.31 -30.47
CA PRO A 910 -15.55 20.81 -31.47
C PRO A 910 -14.82 21.94 -32.18
N ALA A 911 -13.63 21.65 -32.72
CA ALA A 911 -12.82 22.66 -33.39
C ALA A 911 -13.47 23.11 -34.72
N GLY A 912 -13.37 24.41 -35.04
CA GLY A 912 -13.80 24.96 -36.32
C GLY A 912 -12.97 24.42 -37.50
N ASP A 913 -13.55 24.39 -38.71
CA ASP A 913 -12.83 23.91 -39.91
C ASP A 913 -11.55 24.72 -40.19
N ASP A 914 -11.56 26.02 -39.90
CA ASP A 914 -10.42 26.92 -40.01
C ASP A 914 -9.31 26.56 -39.01
N VAL A 915 -9.68 26.19 -37.79
CA VAL A 915 -8.74 25.72 -36.75
C VAL A 915 -8.11 24.40 -37.15
N ILE A 916 -8.89 23.45 -37.68
CA ILE A 916 -8.35 22.17 -38.16
C ILE A 916 -7.39 22.40 -39.34
N ALA A 917 -7.77 23.24 -40.30
CA ALA A 917 -6.89 23.56 -41.43
C ALA A 917 -5.57 24.22 -40.97
N ALA A 918 -5.65 25.11 -39.97
CA ALA A 918 -4.47 25.70 -39.35
C ALA A 918 -3.61 24.65 -38.61
N ALA A 919 -4.23 23.72 -37.88
CA ALA A 919 -3.55 22.62 -37.21
C ALA A 919 -2.81 21.71 -38.20
N VAL A 920 -3.42 21.38 -39.35
CA VAL A 920 -2.76 20.62 -40.42
C VAL A 920 -1.53 21.36 -40.94
N ALA A 921 -1.64 22.67 -41.17
CA ALA A 921 -0.50 23.46 -41.63
C ALA A 921 0.61 23.61 -40.58
N SER A 922 0.27 23.62 -39.29
CA SER A 922 1.23 23.85 -38.22
C SER A 922 1.89 22.59 -37.67
N VAL A 923 1.29 21.41 -37.82
CA VAL A 923 1.77 20.16 -37.17
C VAL A 923 3.19 19.76 -37.57
N VAL A 924 3.67 20.19 -38.73
CA VAL A 924 5.06 19.98 -39.17
C VAL A 924 6.07 20.82 -38.38
N ASN A 925 5.61 21.75 -37.56
CA ASN A 925 6.43 22.57 -36.67
C ASN A 925 6.17 22.11 -35.23
N ASP A 926 7.00 21.19 -34.73
CA ASP A 926 6.97 20.72 -33.34
C ASP A 926 5.59 20.17 -32.93
N TYR A 927 4.97 19.40 -33.82
CA TYR A 927 3.65 18.77 -33.63
C TYR A 927 2.52 19.72 -33.19
N ARG A 928 2.65 21.03 -33.46
CA ARG A 928 1.67 22.02 -33.04
C ARG A 928 0.30 21.75 -33.66
N GLY A 929 -0.70 21.54 -32.80
CA GLY A 929 -2.07 21.22 -33.18
C GLY A 929 -2.36 19.72 -33.29
N LEU A 930 -1.40 18.84 -32.97
CA LEU A 930 -1.57 17.38 -33.02
C LEU A 930 -2.81 16.91 -32.26
N ALA A 931 -3.04 17.39 -31.04
CA ALA A 931 -4.18 16.97 -30.24
C ALA A 931 -5.53 17.32 -30.91
N ILE A 932 -5.63 18.48 -31.58
CA ILE A 932 -6.80 18.86 -32.39
C ILE A 932 -6.99 17.88 -33.55
N LEU A 933 -5.91 17.52 -34.24
CA LEU A 933 -5.99 16.59 -35.38
C LEU A 933 -6.42 15.18 -34.98
N LEU A 934 -5.99 14.71 -33.81
CA LEU A 934 -6.39 13.41 -33.27
C LEU A 934 -7.83 13.41 -32.76
N GLU A 935 -8.27 14.51 -32.14
CA GLU A 935 -9.66 14.69 -31.70
C GLU A 935 -10.61 14.74 -32.91
N GLU A 936 -10.24 15.48 -33.95
CA GLU A 936 -11.04 15.71 -35.16
C GLU A 936 -10.59 14.79 -36.31
N LYS A 937 -10.28 13.52 -36.03
CA LYS A 937 -9.61 12.61 -36.97
C LYS A 937 -10.30 12.52 -38.34
N ASP A 938 -11.63 12.42 -38.37
CA ASP A 938 -12.39 12.18 -39.60
C ASP A 938 -12.36 13.41 -40.53
N ARG A 939 -12.33 14.61 -39.94
CA ARG A 939 -12.23 15.90 -40.65
C ARG A 939 -10.79 16.25 -41.03
N SER A 940 -9.83 15.81 -40.21
CA SER A 940 -8.40 16.06 -40.41
C SER A 940 -7.80 15.18 -41.50
N LEU A 941 -8.26 13.93 -41.62
CA LEU A 941 -7.66 12.93 -42.51
C LEU A 941 -7.61 13.36 -44.00
N PRO A 942 -8.68 13.90 -44.62
CA PRO A 942 -8.62 14.37 -46.02
C PRO A 942 -7.64 15.52 -46.22
N LEU A 943 -7.49 16.40 -45.23
CA LEU A 943 -6.59 17.55 -45.28
C LEU A 943 -5.13 17.12 -45.13
N LEU A 944 -4.85 16.17 -44.24
CA LEU A 944 -3.52 15.57 -44.07
C LEU A 944 -3.05 14.87 -45.35
N LYS A 945 -3.94 14.12 -46.03
CA LYS A 945 -3.63 13.50 -47.33
C LYS A 945 -3.22 14.52 -48.37
N LYS A 946 -4.00 15.60 -48.49
CA LYS A 946 -3.72 16.68 -49.43
C LYS A 946 -2.38 17.35 -49.10
N ALA A 947 -2.11 17.62 -47.82
CA ALA A 947 -0.86 18.21 -47.37
C ALA A 947 0.35 17.31 -47.71
N TYR A 948 0.28 16.02 -47.38
CA TYR A 948 1.29 15.01 -47.74
C TYR A 948 1.56 14.94 -49.25
N GLN A 949 0.51 14.99 -50.08
CA GLN A 949 0.66 14.96 -51.54
C GLN A 949 1.25 16.26 -52.11
N SER A 950 1.08 17.38 -51.41
CA SER A 950 1.51 18.70 -51.88
C SER A 950 2.93 19.10 -51.48
N THR A 951 3.53 18.42 -50.48
CA THR A 951 4.88 18.74 -50.00
C THR A 951 5.95 17.85 -50.64
N GLU A 952 7.02 18.50 -51.08
CA GLU A 952 8.24 17.84 -51.61
C GLU A 952 9.35 17.76 -50.54
N ASP A 953 9.20 18.47 -49.41
CA ASP A 953 10.19 18.50 -48.33
C ASP A 953 10.16 17.21 -47.50
N ALA A 954 11.31 16.55 -47.36
CA ALA A 954 11.39 15.21 -46.77
C ALA A 954 10.89 15.13 -45.31
N GLU A 955 11.22 16.12 -44.48
CA GLU A 955 10.87 16.14 -43.05
C GLU A 955 9.35 16.39 -42.82
N PRO A 956 8.73 17.46 -43.35
CA PRO A 956 7.27 17.61 -43.34
C PRO A 956 6.52 16.41 -43.94
N ARG A 957 7.05 15.84 -45.02
CA ARG A 957 6.46 14.67 -45.66
C ARG A 957 6.45 13.45 -44.74
N LEU A 958 7.53 13.20 -44.01
CA LEU A 958 7.62 12.11 -43.03
C LEU A 958 6.66 12.33 -41.86
N ILE A 959 6.54 13.55 -41.34
CA ILE A 959 5.58 13.88 -40.27
C ILE A 959 4.16 13.55 -40.72
N TYR A 960 3.74 14.03 -41.90
CA TYR A 960 2.40 13.69 -42.42
C TYR A 960 2.21 12.19 -42.65
N ALA A 961 3.23 11.49 -43.16
CA ALA A 961 3.19 10.04 -43.33
C ALA A 961 2.98 9.31 -41.99
N ASN A 962 3.70 9.71 -40.93
CA ASN A 962 3.56 9.16 -39.60
C ASN A 962 2.13 9.38 -39.03
N LEU A 963 1.59 10.60 -39.19
CA LEU A 963 0.23 10.93 -38.75
C LEU A 963 -0.84 10.14 -39.52
N LEU A 964 -0.70 10.02 -40.85
CA LEU A 964 -1.62 9.25 -41.68
C LEU A 964 -1.62 7.77 -41.26
N GLY A 965 -0.44 7.18 -41.05
CA GLY A 965 -0.32 5.80 -40.58
C GLY A 965 -0.93 5.60 -39.19
N MET A 966 -0.66 6.50 -38.24
CA MET A 966 -1.26 6.47 -36.89
C MET A 966 -2.78 6.57 -36.90
N LEU A 967 -3.35 7.27 -37.89
CA LEU A 967 -4.79 7.42 -38.11
C LEU A 967 -5.41 6.29 -38.96
N GLY A 968 -4.63 5.27 -39.31
CA GLY A 968 -5.11 4.09 -40.03
C GLY A 968 -5.19 4.26 -41.55
N ASP A 969 -4.36 5.13 -42.14
CA ASP A 969 -4.38 5.40 -43.57
C ASP A 969 -3.06 5.04 -44.29
N PRO A 970 -3.13 4.28 -45.40
CA PRO A 970 -1.93 3.76 -46.08
C PRO A 970 -1.24 4.77 -47.00
N THR A 971 -1.76 5.99 -47.18
CA THR A 971 -1.22 6.96 -48.16
C THR A 971 0.26 7.27 -47.91
N GLY A 972 0.68 7.29 -46.64
CA GLY A 972 2.07 7.55 -46.22
C GLY A 972 2.98 6.33 -46.18
N ALA A 973 2.47 5.11 -46.37
CA ALA A 973 3.20 3.86 -46.15
C ALA A 973 4.52 3.74 -46.95
N PRO A 974 4.61 4.16 -48.24
CA PRO A 974 5.87 4.10 -48.98
C PRO A 974 7.00 4.91 -48.33
N THR A 975 6.67 6.09 -47.78
CA THR A 975 7.64 6.93 -47.05
C THR A 975 8.08 6.26 -45.77
N LEU A 976 7.14 5.68 -45.00
CA LEU A 976 7.47 4.97 -43.75
C LEU A 976 8.35 3.74 -44.02
N ILE A 977 8.05 2.95 -45.05
CA ILE A 977 8.85 1.77 -45.44
C ILE A 977 10.29 2.18 -45.78
N GLU A 978 10.45 3.24 -46.58
CA GLU A 978 11.78 3.75 -46.95
C GLU A 978 12.55 4.24 -45.72
N THR A 979 11.90 5.00 -44.81
CA THR A 979 12.51 5.47 -43.58
C THR A 979 12.94 4.32 -42.66
N ILE A 980 12.07 3.34 -42.43
CA ILE A 980 12.34 2.20 -41.53
C ILE A 980 13.51 1.36 -42.05
N ARG A 981 13.58 1.10 -43.36
CA ARG A 981 14.66 0.31 -43.97
C ARG A 981 16.01 1.04 -44.01
N SER A 982 16.00 2.37 -44.04
CA SER A 982 17.21 3.19 -44.20
C SER A 982 17.89 3.58 -42.89
N HIS A 983 17.27 3.30 -41.73
CA HIS A 983 17.81 3.67 -40.42
C HIS A 983 18.13 2.42 -39.60
N ASP A 984 19.18 2.48 -38.78
CA ASP A 984 19.41 1.51 -37.69
C ASP A 984 18.43 1.78 -36.53
N TRP A 985 18.36 0.87 -35.54
CA TRP A 985 17.65 1.14 -34.29
C TRP A 985 18.23 2.39 -33.59
N ASP A 986 17.36 3.29 -33.14
CA ASP A 986 17.71 4.43 -32.31
C ASP A 986 17.83 4.02 -30.82
N GLU A 987 17.95 4.96 -29.87
CA GLU A 987 18.25 4.63 -28.46
C GLU A 987 17.14 3.82 -27.76
N GLY A 988 15.90 3.89 -28.25
CA GLY A 988 14.77 3.21 -27.61
C GLY A 988 14.55 3.62 -26.14
N TRP A 989 13.84 2.78 -25.39
CA TRP A 989 13.52 3.01 -23.98
C TRP A 989 13.36 1.71 -23.18
N ASN A 990 13.81 1.73 -21.92
CA ASN A 990 13.69 0.66 -20.91
C ASN A 990 13.15 1.23 -19.60
N PHE A 991 12.52 0.39 -18.77
CA PHE A 991 12.27 0.75 -17.36
C PHE A 991 13.60 0.87 -16.60
N ARG A 992 13.79 1.97 -15.86
CA ARG A 992 15.05 2.32 -15.16
C ARG A 992 14.91 2.63 -13.66
N GLY A 993 13.75 2.43 -13.04
CA GLY A 993 13.50 2.82 -11.63
C GLY A 993 12.90 4.23 -11.45
N MET A 994 13.19 4.87 -10.32
CA MET A 994 12.76 6.24 -10.00
C MET A 994 13.22 7.27 -11.05
N GLY A 995 12.36 8.27 -11.33
CA GLY A 995 12.73 9.45 -12.14
C GLY A 995 12.79 9.21 -13.65
N GLN A 996 11.97 8.29 -14.16
CA GLN A 996 11.81 8.05 -15.60
C GLN A 996 11.01 9.18 -16.25
N PHE A 997 11.71 10.13 -16.87
CA PHE A 997 11.12 11.19 -17.70
C PHE A 997 11.42 10.92 -19.18
N GLY A 998 10.76 11.64 -20.08
CA GLY A 998 10.87 11.46 -21.52
C GLY A 998 9.96 10.37 -22.10
N GLY A 999 9.86 10.37 -23.42
CA GLY A 999 8.98 9.46 -24.17
C GLY A 999 9.38 8.00 -24.04
N SER A 1000 8.38 7.12 -23.92
CA SER A 1000 8.56 5.66 -23.88
C SER A 1000 8.57 4.98 -25.26
N ILE A 1001 8.67 5.79 -26.32
CA ILE A 1001 8.66 5.41 -27.74
C ILE A 1001 9.63 6.34 -28.46
N SER A 1002 10.55 5.78 -29.24
CA SER A 1002 11.48 6.56 -30.06
C SER A 1002 10.83 7.04 -31.37
N PRO A 1003 11.45 7.97 -32.12
CA PRO A 1003 10.98 8.37 -33.44
C PRO A 1003 10.83 7.18 -34.41
N LEU A 1004 11.79 6.24 -34.43
CA LEU A 1004 11.68 5.06 -35.29
C LEU A 1004 10.57 4.11 -34.81
N ASP A 1005 10.43 3.91 -33.49
CA ASP A 1005 9.33 3.13 -32.91
C ASP A 1005 7.96 3.69 -33.32
N SER A 1006 7.79 5.02 -33.28
CA SER A 1006 6.57 5.70 -33.72
C SER A 1006 6.25 5.39 -35.18
N GLN A 1007 7.25 5.47 -36.07
CA GLN A 1007 7.10 5.20 -37.50
C GLN A 1007 6.74 3.73 -37.77
N ILE A 1008 7.32 2.79 -37.02
CA ILE A 1008 6.99 1.35 -37.10
C ILE A 1008 5.53 1.13 -36.69
N ILE A 1009 5.09 1.71 -35.57
CA ILE A 1009 3.70 1.63 -35.12
C ILE A 1009 2.75 2.24 -36.16
N ALA A 1010 3.10 3.39 -36.74
CA ALA A 1010 2.31 4.05 -37.77
C ALA A 1010 2.19 3.20 -39.03
N LEU A 1011 3.28 2.55 -39.48
CA LEU A 1011 3.25 1.67 -40.64
C LEU A 1011 2.35 0.46 -40.39
N GLY A 1012 2.47 -0.18 -39.21
CA GLY A 1012 1.61 -1.31 -38.84
C GLY A 1012 0.13 -0.93 -38.79
N ARG A 1013 -0.21 0.24 -38.22
CA ARG A 1013 -1.60 0.74 -38.17
C ARG A 1013 -2.17 1.13 -39.52
N SER A 1014 -1.33 1.40 -40.52
CA SER A 1014 -1.75 1.93 -41.81
C SER A 1014 -2.54 0.95 -42.68
N GLY A 1015 -2.52 -0.36 -42.38
CA GLY A 1015 -3.16 -1.38 -43.22
C GLY A 1015 -2.39 -1.77 -44.48
N ASP A 1016 -1.18 -1.25 -44.70
CA ASP A 1016 -0.41 -1.57 -45.90
C ASP A 1016 0.31 -2.93 -45.79
N SER A 1017 -0.18 -3.92 -46.54
CA SER A 1017 0.40 -5.28 -46.60
C SER A 1017 1.90 -5.34 -46.96
N LYS A 1018 2.46 -4.35 -47.66
CA LYS A 1018 3.90 -4.33 -47.99
C LYS A 1018 4.74 -3.81 -46.83
N GLY A 1019 4.13 -3.08 -45.91
CA GLY A 1019 4.76 -2.60 -44.68
C GLY A 1019 5.20 -3.71 -43.75
N ILE A 1020 4.49 -4.85 -43.76
CA ILE A 1020 4.77 -6.00 -42.89
C ILE A 1020 6.18 -6.55 -43.13
N GLU A 1021 6.61 -6.69 -44.38
CA GLU A 1021 7.96 -7.18 -44.71
C GLU A 1021 9.05 -6.29 -44.08
N ALA A 1022 8.89 -4.97 -44.17
CA ALA A 1022 9.84 -4.01 -43.58
C ALA A 1022 9.88 -4.09 -42.04
N ILE A 1023 8.75 -4.42 -41.40
CA ILE A 1023 8.69 -4.61 -39.94
C ILE A 1023 9.34 -5.94 -39.56
N LEU A 1024 9.14 -7.02 -40.32
CA LEU A 1024 9.78 -8.31 -40.06
C LEU A 1024 11.31 -8.25 -40.21
N GLU A 1025 11.82 -7.50 -41.19
CA GLU A 1025 13.26 -7.21 -41.33
C GLU A 1025 13.84 -6.56 -40.06
N LYS A 1026 13.04 -5.77 -39.33
CA LYS A 1026 13.41 -5.16 -38.04
C LYS A 1026 13.33 -6.14 -36.87
N VAL A 1027 12.35 -7.05 -36.86
CA VAL A 1027 12.21 -8.12 -35.85
C VAL A 1027 13.46 -9.00 -35.83
N ASP A 1028 14.02 -9.34 -36.98
CA ASP A 1028 15.21 -10.20 -37.08
C ASP A 1028 16.45 -9.60 -36.38
N GLN A 1029 16.49 -8.26 -36.23
CA GLN A 1029 17.57 -7.50 -35.60
C GLN A 1029 17.43 -7.37 -34.08
N LEU A 1030 16.31 -7.82 -33.49
CA LEU A 1030 16.04 -7.73 -32.06
C LEU A 1030 16.55 -8.95 -31.29
N ASP A 1031 16.97 -8.74 -30.05
CA ASP A 1031 17.31 -9.75 -29.06
C ASP A 1031 17.19 -9.16 -27.64
N ALA A 1032 17.54 -9.94 -26.62
CA ALA A 1032 17.40 -9.53 -25.22
C ALA A 1032 18.23 -8.30 -24.82
N THR A 1033 19.23 -7.91 -25.62
CA THR A 1033 20.08 -6.73 -25.36
C THR A 1033 19.45 -5.43 -25.84
N ARG A 1034 18.42 -5.52 -26.68
CA ARG A 1034 17.70 -4.35 -27.21
C ARG A 1034 16.63 -3.85 -26.26
N GLU A 1035 16.32 -2.58 -26.40
CA GLU A 1035 15.42 -1.82 -25.55
C GLU A 1035 13.97 -2.30 -25.66
N PHE A 1036 13.25 -2.21 -24.54
CA PHE A 1036 11.86 -2.62 -24.41
C PHE A 1036 10.95 -1.92 -25.43
N SER A 1037 11.15 -0.63 -25.69
CA SER A 1037 10.30 0.12 -26.62
C SER A 1037 10.32 -0.43 -28.04
N HIS A 1038 11.47 -0.91 -28.53
CA HIS A 1038 11.58 -1.50 -29.87
C HIS A 1038 10.76 -2.79 -29.99
N HIS A 1039 10.85 -3.67 -28.99
CA HIS A 1039 10.05 -4.89 -28.92
C HIS A 1039 8.56 -4.58 -28.85
N ARG A 1040 8.20 -3.58 -28.05
CA ARG A 1040 6.82 -3.10 -27.94
C ARG A 1040 6.31 -2.52 -29.27
N ALA A 1041 7.12 -1.74 -29.98
CA ALA A 1041 6.75 -1.10 -31.24
C ALA A 1041 6.45 -2.14 -32.32
N VAL A 1042 7.33 -3.14 -32.50
CA VAL A 1042 7.10 -4.22 -33.48
C VAL A 1042 5.89 -5.08 -33.10
N ALA A 1043 5.70 -5.39 -31.82
CA ALA A 1043 4.53 -6.13 -31.35
C ALA A 1043 3.23 -5.37 -31.66
N MET A 1044 3.16 -4.07 -31.32
CA MET A 1044 2.01 -3.23 -31.62
C MET A 1044 1.74 -3.11 -33.12
N ALA A 1045 2.79 -2.98 -33.94
CA ALA A 1045 2.67 -2.84 -35.38
C ALA A 1045 2.15 -4.12 -36.05
N LEU A 1046 2.69 -5.28 -35.67
CA LEU A 1046 2.30 -6.58 -36.23
C LEU A 1046 0.89 -7.01 -35.76
N GLU A 1047 0.55 -6.71 -34.50
CA GLU A 1047 -0.79 -6.99 -33.95
C GLU A 1047 -1.92 -6.17 -34.59
N ALA A 1048 -1.60 -5.00 -35.16
CA ALA A 1048 -2.61 -4.14 -35.79
C ALA A 1048 -3.30 -4.85 -36.97
N GLU A 1049 -2.52 -5.57 -37.79
CA GLU A 1049 -3.00 -6.33 -38.94
C GLU A 1049 -3.30 -7.81 -38.62
N ARG A 1050 -2.71 -8.34 -37.53
CA ARG A 1050 -2.82 -9.75 -37.13
C ARG A 1050 -2.41 -10.73 -38.23
N ASP A 1051 -1.42 -10.37 -39.03
CA ASP A 1051 -0.98 -11.17 -40.17
C ASP A 1051 -0.25 -12.46 -39.71
N PRO A 1052 -0.71 -13.66 -40.13
CA PRO A 1052 -0.05 -14.93 -39.83
C PRO A 1052 1.42 -15.03 -40.24
N ALA A 1053 1.88 -14.23 -41.22
CA ALA A 1053 3.26 -14.18 -41.64
C ALA A 1053 4.22 -13.74 -40.51
N ALA A 1054 3.72 -13.03 -39.50
CA ALA A 1054 4.51 -12.58 -38.37
C ALA A 1054 4.79 -13.66 -37.32
N ALA A 1055 3.99 -14.75 -37.28
CA ALA A 1055 4.01 -15.72 -36.20
C ALA A 1055 5.37 -16.43 -36.05
N GLU A 1056 5.98 -16.85 -37.17
CA GLU A 1056 7.27 -17.56 -37.14
C GLU A 1056 8.41 -16.65 -36.67
N SER A 1057 8.48 -15.41 -37.15
CA SER A 1057 9.50 -14.44 -36.71
C SER A 1057 9.34 -14.05 -35.24
N LEU A 1058 8.11 -13.83 -34.76
CA LEU A 1058 7.83 -13.52 -33.35
C LEU A 1058 8.21 -14.70 -32.43
N ALA A 1059 7.88 -15.93 -32.83
CA ALA A 1059 8.29 -17.12 -32.10
C ALA A 1059 9.81 -17.29 -32.11
N GLY A 1060 10.46 -17.07 -33.26
CA GLY A 1060 11.91 -17.08 -33.39
C GLY A 1060 12.60 -16.06 -32.49
N LEU A 1061 12.05 -14.85 -32.37
CA LEU A 1061 12.52 -13.82 -31.45
C LEU A 1061 12.38 -14.24 -29.98
N LEU A 1062 11.21 -14.76 -29.58
CA LEU A 1062 10.98 -15.27 -28.22
C LEU A 1062 11.93 -16.42 -27.85
N MET A 1063 12.28 -17.29 -28.80
CA MET A 1063 13.21 -18.40 -28.55
C MET A 1063 14.69 -17.99 -28.44
N LYS A 1064 15.04 -16.71 -28.65
CA LYS A 1064 16.41 -16.22 -28.44
C LYS A 1064 16.76 -16.21 -26.95
N GLU A 1065 18.06 -16.28 -26.64
CA GLU A 1065 18.56 -16.28 -25.27
C GLU A 1065 18.11 -15.02 -24.50
N GLY A 1066 17.59 -15.19 -23.28
CA GLY A 1066 17.14 -14.09 -22.40
C GLY A 1066 15.75 -13.51 -22.69
N MET A 1067 15.04 -14.02 -23.70
CA MET A 1067 13.74 -13.46 -24.12
C MET A 1067 12.53 -14.08 -23.40
N MET A 1068 12.68 -15.25 -22.77
CA MET A 1068 11.60 -15.97 -22.09
C MET A 1068 11.98 -16.39 -20.67
N GLY A 1069 10.96 -16.71 -19.85
CA GLY A 1069 11.10 -17.29 -18.52
C GLY A 1069 11.05 -16.28 -17.38
N HIS A 1070 10.37 -15.15 -17.57
CA HIS A 1070 10.30 -14.03 -16.64
C HIS A 1070 8.99 -13.98 -15.82
N ALA A 1071 8.10 -14.96 -16.00
CA ALA A 1071 6.92 -15.14 -15.16
C ALA A 1071 7.32 -15.62 -13.76
N ILE A 1072 6.69 -15.05 -12.72
CA ILE A 1072 7.01 -15.32 -11.31
C ILE A 1072 5.82 -16.00 -10.66
N THR A 1073 5.88 -17.32 -10.48
CA THR A 1073 4.77 -18.10 -9.93
C THR A 1073 4.94 -18.46 -8.45
N GLU A 1074 6.11 -18.18 -7.87
CA GLU A 1074 6.46 -18.49 -6.48
C GLU A 1074 7.27 -17.36 -5.85
N ILE A 1075 7.15 -17.20 -4.53
CA ILE A 1075 7.87 -16.16 -3.77
C ILE A 1075 9.31 -16.59 -3.46
N GLY A 1076 10.21 -16.43 -4.44
CA GLY A 1076 11.64 -16.73 -4.27
C GLY A 1076 12.42 -15.75 -3.37
N GLU A 1077 13.71 -16.03 -3.18
CA GLU A 1077 14.71 -15.12 -2.58
C GLU A 1077 15.40 -14.21 -3.62
N SER A 1078 15.11 -14.40 -4.91
CA SER A 1078 15.81 -13.71 -6.00
C SER A 1078 15.35 -12.26 -6.19
N ASP A 1079 16.32 -11.36 -6.38
CA ASP A 1079 16.12 -9.94 -6.74
C ASP A 1079 15.37 -9.73 -8.08
N ARG A 1080 15.22 -10.79 -8.90
CA ARG A 1080 14.46 -10.78 -10.17
C ARG A 1080 13.00 -10.37 -10.02
N GLN A 1081 12.45 -10.38 -8.80
CA GLN A 1081 11.06 -10.02 -8.54
C GLN A 1081 10.69 -8.60 -8.97
N GLU A 1082 11.68 -7.72 -9.06
CA GLU A 1082 11.48 -6.28 -9.30
C GLU A 1082 12.02 -5.81 -10.67
N GLU A 1083 12.47 -6.73 -11.52
CA GLU A 1083 12.79 -6.45 -12.93
C GLU A 1083 11.48 -6.24 -13.71
N ARG A 1084 11.41 -5.14 -14.47
CA ARG A 1084 10.18 -4.70 -15.16
C ARG A 1084 10.23 -4.85 -16.67
N SER A 1085 11.37 -4.62 -17.31
CA SER A 1085 11.47 -4.56 -18.78
C SER A 1085 11.32 -5.95 -19.40
N GLU A 1086 11.96 -6.94 -18.80
CA GLU A 1086 12.03 -8.33 -19.25
C GLU A 1086 10.66 -9.01 -19.27
N PRO A 1087 9.86 -9.01 -18.18
CA PRO A 1087 8.54 -9.61 -18.20
C PRO A 1087 7.56 -8.84 -19.11
N LEU A 1088 7.66 -7.51 -19.19
CA LEU A 1088 6.84 -6.72 -20.12
C LEU A 1088 7.15 -7.05 -21.58
N ARG A 1089 8.43 -7.21 -21.92
CA ARG A 1089 8.89 -7.62 -23.25
C ARG A 1089 8.34 -8.99 -23.62
N GLU A 1090 8.52 -9.98 -22.75
CA GLU A 1090 8.08 -11.35 -22.99
C GLU A 1090 6.55 -11.41 -23.20
N ILE A 1091 5.76 -10.83 -22.29
CA ILE A 1091 4.30 -10.94 -22.35
C ILE A 1091 3.70 -10.18 -23.55
N ILE A 1092 4.25 -9.03 -23.94
CA ILE A 1092 3.77 -8.27 -25.11
C ILE A 1092 4.08 -9.02 -26.40
N LEU A 1093 5.27 -9.61 -26.54
CA LEU A 1093 5.61 -10.43 -27.69
C LEU A 1093 4.80 -11.73 -27.74
N ALA A 1094 4.55 -12.37 -26.60
CA ALA A 1094 3.72 -13.57 -26.51
C ALA A 1094 2.27 -13.28 -26.92
N ARG A 1095 1.71 -12.16 -26.48
CA ARG A 1095 0.39 -11.69 -26.94
C ARG A 1095 0.38 -11.42 -28.44
N ALA A 1096 1.40 -10.76 -28.97
CA ALA A 1096 1.50 -10.50 -30.40
C ALA A 1096 1.53 -11.80 -31.21
N LEU A 1097 2.37 -12.74 -30.78
CA LEU A 1097 2.46 -14.07 -31.37
C LEU A 1097 1.11 -14.80 -31.33
N TYR A 1098 0.43 -14.79 -30.18
CA TYR A 1098 -0.88 -15.43 -30.01
C TYR A 1098 -1.91 -14.86 -30.98
N ARG A 1099 -1.98 -13.53 -31.11
CA ARG A 1099 -2.91 -12.83 -32.01
C ARG A 1099 -2.58 -13.00 -33.50
N CYS A 1100 -1.31 -13.21 -33.84
CA CYS A 1100 -0.84 -13.45 -35.20
C CYS A 1100 -0.83 -14.94 -35.59
N GLY A 1101 -1.51 -15.83 -34.87
CA GLY A 1101 -1.69 -17.24 -35.28
C GLY A 1101 -0.84 -18.27 -34.52
N ASP A 1102 -0.15 -17.83 -33.47
CA ASP A 1102 0.49 -18.65 -32.44
C ASP A 1102 1.33 -19.83 -32.94
N HIS A 1103 2.48 -19.53 -33.55
CA HIS A 1103 3.37 -20.55 -34.11
C HIS A 1103 3.76 -21.59 -33.06
N GLN A 1104 3.35 -22.84 -33.29
CA GLN A 1104 3.57 -24.00 -32.40
C GLN A 1104 2.97 -23.87 -30.99
N GLY A 1105 2.00 -22.96 -30.77
CA GLY A 1105 1.35 -22.77 -29.47
C GLY A 1105 2.23 -22.09 -28.41
N LEU A 1106 3.32 -21.42 -28.82
CA LEU A 1106 4.30 -20.83 -27.91
C LEU A 1106 3.74 -19.61 -27.16
N GLY A 1107 3.00 -18.73 -27.85
CA GLY A 1107 2.38 -17.55 -27.28
C GLY A 1107 1.35 -17.93 -26.22
N GLU A 1108 0.43 -18.85 -26.55
CA GLU A 1108 -0.55 -19.39 -25.57
C GLU A 1108 0.17 -19.99 -24.35
N LYS A 1109 1.22 -20.80 -24.57
CA LYS A 1109 1.97 -21.41 -23.47
C LYS A 1109 2.56 -20.37 -22.51
N ILE A 1110 3.16 -19.30 -23.03
CA ILE A 1110 3.73 -18.23 -22.21
C ILE A 1110 2.62 -17.48 -21.46
N LEU A 1111 1.52 -17.14 -22.14
CA LEU A 1111 0.38 -16.46 -21.51
C LEU A 1111 -0.21 -17.30 -20.36
N ARG A 1112 -0.38 -18.61 -20.55
CA ARG A 1112 -0.83 -19.53 -19.49
C ARG A 1112 0.13 -19.59 -18.30
N GLN A 1113 1.43 -19.41 -18.52
CA GLN A 1113 2.38 -19.30 -17.42
C GLN A 1113 2.17 -17.97 -16.65
N TYR A 1114 1.93 -16.87 -17.38
CA TYR A 1114 1.64 -15.57 -16.77
C TYR A 1114 0.28 -15.49 -16.07
N GLU A 1115 -0.73 -16.29 -16.43
CA GLU A 1115 -1.99 -16.41 -15.65
C GLU A 1115 -1.73 -16.78 -14.18
N HIS A 1116 -0.63 -17.49 -13.91
CA HIS A 1116 -0.19 -17.88 -12.57
C HIS A 1116 0.88 -16.94 -11.97
N ASP A 1117 1.21 -15.82 -12.62
CA ASP A 1117 2.16 -14.85 -12.09
C ASP A 1117 1.62 -14.22 -10.80
N LEU A 1118 2.45 -14.09 -9.77
CA LEU A 1118 2.10 -13.49 -8.48
C LEU A 1118 1.83 -11.99 -8.60
N ARG A 1119 2.32 -11.34 -9.65
CA ARG A 1119 2.02 -9.93 -9.95
C ARG A 1119 0.69 -9.88 -10.71
N GLY A 1120 -0.32 -9.32 -10.05
CA GLY A 1120 -1.71 -9.28 -10.54
C GLY A 1120 -1.84 -8.59 -11.90
N LEU A 1121 -1.00 -7.60 -12.19
CA LEU A 1121 -0.91 -6.95 -13.51
C LEU A 1121 -0.72 -7.96 -14.65
N PHE A 1122 0.28 -8.84 -14.54
CA PHE A 1122 0.62 -9.77 -15.60
C PHE A 1122 -0.40 -10.90 -15.72
N ALA A 1123 -0.86 -11.44 -14.57
CA ALA A 1123 -1.91 -12.45 -14.53
C ALA A 1123 -3.21 -11.97 -15.18
N LYS A 1124 -3.67 -10.76 -14.81
CA LYS A 1124 -4.86 -10.13 -15.37
C LYS A 1124 -4.75 -9.89 -16.87
N HIS A 1125 -3.60 -9.41 -17.34
CA HIS A 1125 -3.39 -9.18 -18.76
C HIS A 1125 -3.40 -10.49 -19.55
N ALA A 1126 -2.65 -11.50 -19.10
CA ALA A 1126 -2.58 -12.79 -19.76
C ALA A 1126 -3.95 -13.47 -19.83
N HIS A 1127 -4.69 -13.46 -18.72
CA HIS A 1127 -6.04 -14.00 -18.64
C HIS A 1127 -6.97 -13.33 -19.66
N ALA A 1128 -7.02 -12.00 -19.67
CA ALA A 1128 -7.87 -11.26 -20.61
C ALA A 1128 -7.52 -11.53 -22.08
N VAL A 1129 -6.23 -11.70 -22.42
CA VAL A 1129 -5.80 -12.05 -23.78
C VAL A 1129 -6.28 -13.44 -24.19
N LEU A 1130 -6.21 -14.42 -23.29
CA LEU A 1130 -6.65 -15.79 -23.55
C LEU A 1130 -8.18 -15.88 -23.68
N GLU A 1131 -8.92 -15.14 -22.86
CA GLU A 1131 -10.37 -15.04 -22.98
C GLU A 1131 -10.83 -14.46 -24.32
N GLU A 1132 -10.19 -13.39 -24.81
CA GLU A 1132 -10.48 -12.83 -26.14
C GLU A 1132 -10.29 -13.85 -27.27
N GLY A 1133 -9.31 -14.75 -27.11
CA GLY A 1133 -9.04 -15.82 -28.07
C GLY A 1133 -10.14 -16.89 -28.10
N ASN A 1134 -10.71 -17.23 -26.95
CA ASN A 1134 -11.78 -18.24 -26.82
C ASN A 1134 -13.14 -17.77 -27.37
N GLN A 1135 -13.34 -16.45 -27.52
CA GLN A 1135 -14.57 -15.85 -28.05
C GLN A 1135 -14.58 -15.73 -29.58
N ARG A 1136 -13.48 -16.06 -30.26
CA ARG A 1136 -13.33 -16.07 -31.73
C ARG A 1136 -13.35 -17.48 -32.28
#